data_AF-A0A958WRH7-F1
#
_entry.id   AF-A0A958WRH7-F1
#
_cell.length_a   1.000
_cell.length_b   1.000
_cell.length_c   1.000
_cell.angle_alpha   90.00
_cell.angle_beta   90.00
_cell.angle_gamma   90.00
#
_symmetry.space_group_name_H-M   'P 1'
#
loop_
_entity.id
_entity.type
_entity.pdbx_description
1 polymer ?
#
loop_
_entity_poly.entity_id
_entity_poly.type
_entity_poly.pdbx_seq_one_letter_code
_entity_poly.pdbx_strand_id
1 'polypeptide(L)'
;MELTRTQIGGIPYFKISNSDAMRPFFMSIVSDSDHWMFISSNGGLSAGRRNAEYALFPYYTDDKITESAEITGSKSIFRVLAGGKTHVWEPFSIRQEDLYRVSRNLYKSIHGNKICFEEVNHDLGLTFQYEWASSDKFGFVRTSNLVNNGNEKASVTLLDGIQNIMPYGVASSLQNAASNLVDAYKRSELDAETGLGIFALSAIIVDKAEPSEALKANTVWSLGLEKPTYLLSSLQLKNFRRGLPVQQETDVKAEKGAYFLVKEISLAPGAEKEWMLVANVNQNHSQIARLQSSLSTSSANKAELEKDIEAGTERLIALIAAADGLQLTSDDRRDTRHFSNVLFNIMRGGIFDNNYQIEKWDFTNYLSKANTAVFEKNKITLDGLPEVFSLASLKELANQNDDPHFTRLCLEYMPLKFSRRHGDPSRPWNQFSINTRSEKDGSKILDYQGNWRDIFQNWEALAHSYPEFIESMIHKFLNATTFDGYNPYRVTKDGFDWETIEPDNPWSYIGYWGDHQIIYLLKFLEFIENHAPGKLESYFDQELFVYANVPYKVKSYRDTLQNPKDTIEFDEKLDHRIRAEREKMGADAALLQDSNGAILTVTFLEKILATVLAKMSNFIPEGGIWMNTQRPEWNDANNALVGNGVSMVTLCYLRRFLHFFKKMLAASDVQQVGISTEMMAFFKNVAQTLEANQHLLSGKISDQDRRRVLDGLGQAGSSFREQVYQHHFQGKKASVPLGDLRRFVDLGLQFLEHSIEANRRPDGLYHAYNLMTVQGDKEVSISHLDEMLEGQVAVLSSGYLAPAEVLAVLDGMKKSRLFRDDQYSYLLYPNKDLAGFFEKNKIPEAAVRQSALLTQLVADGNLDILEKDVNGHCHFNGNFKNANDLQAALDNLAQTKYAPLVEKDKKQVLQTFEDVFNHKAFTGRSGTFYGYEGLGSIYWHMVSKHLLAVEECCLQAVEEGANEETTGRLLAHFYEIIEGIGVHKSPALYGAFPTDPYSHTPAGKGAQQPGMTGQVKEDILSRFGELGVFVKNGELIFDPCLLRKSEFLNEDKVFEYVDVHSQQRQLPLKKGSLAFTYCQVPIVYHLAQENGLSIQHKNGTSSTFKILNMDGRTSREIFGRTGEVVQVNVQMKESALR
;
A
#
# COMPACT_ATOMS: atom_id res chain seq x y z
N MET A 1 -28.55 -12.41 1.47
CA MET A 1 -27.60 -11.90 0.47
C MET A 1 -26.52 -12.94 0.30
N GLU A 2 -26.34 -13.43 -0.93
CA GLU A 2 -25.44 -14.56 -1.21
C GLU A 2 -24.39 -14.15 -2.25
N LEU A 3 -23.18 -14.70 -2.10
CA LEU A 3 -22.11 -14.59 -3.08
C LEU A 3 -22.05 -15.89 -3.88
N THR A 4 -22.45 -15.85 -5.15
CA THR A 4 -22.46 -17.02 -6.03
C THR A 4 -21.58 -16.79 -7.26
N ARG A 5 -21.12 -17.88 -7.87
CA ARG A 5 -20.43 -17.87 -9.17
C ARG A 5 -21.46 -17.94 -10.29
N THR A 6 -21.25 -17.18 -11.35
CA THR A 6 -22.08 -17.19 -12.55
C THR A 6 -21.24 -16.82 -13.77
N GLN A 7 -21.82 -16.93 -14.97
CA GLN A 7 -21.20 -16.42 -16.20
C GLN A 7 -22.12 -15.40 -16.88
N ILE A 8 -21.50 -14.38 -17.48
CA ILE A 8 -22.16 -13.39 -18.35
C ILE A 8 -21.34 -13.34 -19.64
N GLY A 9 -21.95 -13.65 -20.78
CA GLY A 9 -21.23 -13.72 -22.07
C GLY A 9 -20.07 -14.72 -22.07
N GLY A 10 -20.16 -15.82 -21.32
CA GLY A 10 -19.09 -16.82 -21.15
C GLY A 10 -17.96 -16.42 -20.19
N ILE A 11 -17.96 -15.19 -19.67
CA ILE A 11 -16.96 -14.69 -18.73
C ILE A 11 -17.43 -15.00 -17.30
N PRO A 12 -16.56 -15.51 -16.41
CA PRO A 12 -16.92 -15.78 -15.01
C PRO A 12 -17.02 -14.50 -14.16
N TYR A 13 -18.04 -14.47 -13.29
CA TYR A 13 -18.31 -13.39 -12.34
C TYR A 13 -18.63 -13.95 -10.95
N PHE A 14 -18.39 -13.13 -9.94
CA PHE A 14 -19.09 -13.23 -8.66
C PHE A 14 -20.33 -12.34 -8.66
N LYS A 15 -21.47 -12.89 -8.22
CA LYS A 15 -22.75 -12.19 -8.04
C LYS A 15 -23.01 -11.95 -6.56
N ILE A 16 -23.27 -10.70 -6.19
CA ILE A 16 -23.94 -10.35 -4.93
C ILE A 16 -25.42 -10.13 -5.23
N SER A 17 -26.27 -11.00 -4.67
CA SER A 17 -27.72 -10.89 -4.86
C SER A 17 -28.35 -9.92 -3.84
N ASN A 18 -29.26 -9.05 -4.31
CA ASN A 18 -29.90 -7.99 -3.52
C ASN A 18 -28.86 -7.04 -2.91
N SER A 19 -27.94 -6.53 -3.74
CA SER A 19 -26.81 -5.70 -3.29
C SER A 19 -27.24 -4.35 -2.72
N ASP A 20 -28.45 -3.89 -3.04
CA ASP A 20 -29.10 -2.69 -2.51
C ASP A 20 -29.56 -2.83 -1.05
N ALA A 21 -29.68 -4.05 -0.53
CA ALA A 21 -29.91 -4.29 0.90
C ALA A 21 -28.63 -4.08 1.74
N MET A 22 -27.48 -3.86 1.10
CA MET A 22 -26.24 -3.47 1.78
C MET A 22 -26.12 -1.94 1.78
N ARG A 23 -25.49 -1.39 2.82
CA ARG A 23 -24.94 -0.03 2.72
C ARG A 23 -24.03 0.01 1.49
N PRO A 24 -24.11 1.04 0.63
CA PRO A 24 -23.24 1.15 -0.53
C PRO A 24 -21.76 1.08 -0.13
N PHE A 25 -20.99 0.30 -0.88
CA PHE A 25 -19.56 0.10 -0.65
C PHE A 25 -18.77 0.44 -1.91
N PHE A 26 -17.49 0.79 -1.73
CA PHE A 26 -16.67 1.42 -2.75
C PHE A 26 -15.65 0.46 -3.36
N MET A 27 -15.47 0.47 -4.68
CA MET A 27 -14.62 -0.45 -5.42
C MET A 27 -13.65 0.30 -6.35
N SER A 28 -12.51 -0.33 -6.64
CA SER A 28 -11.61 0.06 -7.73
C SER A 28 -11.70 -0.96 -8.85
N ILE A 29 -12.11 -0.53 -10.05
CA ILE A 29 -12.09 -1.38 -11.25
C ILE A 29 -10.75 -1.21 -11.94
N VAL A 30 -10.06 -2.32 -12.14
CA VAL A 30 -8.67 -2.34 -12.63
C VAL A 30 -8.59 -2.40 -14.15
N SER A 31 -7.45 -2.03 -14.70
CA SER A 31 -7.15 -2.04 -16.13
C SER A 31 -5.68 -2.43 -16.32
N ASP A 32 -5.36 -3.09 -17.43
CA ASP A 32 -3.98 -3.33 -17.88
C ASP A 32 -3.28 -2.04 -18.34
N SER A 33 -4.06 -1.09 -18.84
CA SER A 33 -3.62 0.24 -19.28
C SER A 33 -3.81 1.30 -18.19
N ASP A 34 -3.90 2.57 -18.56
CA ASP A 34 -3.93 3.72 -17.67
C ASP A 34 -5.33 4.16 -17.18
N HIS A 35 -6.37 3.33 -17.36
CA HIS A 35 -7.70 3.64 -16.82
C HIS A 35 -7.71 3.58 -15.30
N TRP A 36 -8.46 4.49 -14.70
CA TRP A 36 -8.88 4.41 -13.31
C TRP A 36 -10.40 4.58 -13.24
N MET A 37 -11.06 3.71 -12.47
CA MET A 37 -12.50 3.81 -12.20
C MET A 37 -12.74 3.42 -10.74
N PHE A 38 -13.28 4.38 -9.99
CA PHE A 38 -13.66 4.23 -8.60
C PHE A 38 -15.18 4.33 -8.52
N ILE A 39 -15.84 3.24 -8.14
CA ILE A 39 -17.29 3.07 -8.28
C ILE A 39 -17.89 2.46 -7.03
N SER A 40 -19.02 3.03 -6.59
CA SER A 40 -19.83 2.53 -5.49
C SER A 40 -20.81 1.45 -5.97
N SER A 41 -21.22 0.56 -5.08
CA SER A 41 -22.19 -0.52 -5.38
C SER A 41 -23.59 -0.02 -5.75
N ASN A 42 -23.87 1.29 -5.57
CA ASN A 42 -25.08 1.95 -6.06
C ASN A 42 -24.92 2.59 -7.46
N GLY A 43 -23.75 2.47 -8.09
CA GLY A 43 -23.46 2.98 -9.43
C GLY A 43 -22.83 4.38 -9.48
N GLY A 44 -22.75 5.10 -8.36
CA GLY A 44 -22.03 6.37 -8.30
C GLY A 44 -20.53 6.17 -8.54
N LEU A 45 -19.92 6.94 -9.45
CA LEU A 45 -18.53 6.72 -9.85
C LEU A 45 -17.76 8.01 -10.16
N SER A 46 -16.44 7.89 -10.07
CA SER A 46 -15.47 8.76 -10.76
C SER A 46 -14.56 7.88 -11.61
N ALA A 47 -14.28 8.30 -12.85
CA ALA A 47 -13.43 7.55 -13.77
C ALA A 47 -12.65 8.50 -14.68
N GLY A 48 -11.52 8.04 -15.20
CA GLY A 48 -10.67 8.77 -16.14
C GLY A 48 -9.44 7.95 -16.53
N ARG A 49 -8.50 8.57 -17.25
CA ARG A 49 -7.23 7.92 -17.61
C ARG A 49 -6.06 8.65 -16.96
N ARG A 50 -4.95 7.95 -16.70
CA ARG A 50 -3.72 8.46 -16.08
C ARG A 50 -3.89 8.97 -14.64
N ASN A 51 -4.54 10.12 -14.44
CA ASN A 51 -4.74 10.77 -13.15
C ASN A 51 -6.03 11.61 -13.11
N ALA A 52 -6.32 12.24 -11.98
CA ALA A 52 -7.53 13.03 -11.74
C ALA A 52 -7.70 14.25 -12.67
N GLU A 53 -6.63 14.71 -13.34
CA GLU A 53 -6.68 15.86 -14.25
C GLU A 53 -7.26 15.50 -15.63
N TYR A 54 -7.41 14.20 -15.93
CA TYR A 54 -8.04 13.67 -17.13
C TYR A 54 -9.28 12.83 -16.77
N ALA A 55 -10.09 13.37 -15.87
CA ALA A 55 -11.33 12.75 -15.42
C ALA A 55 -12.43 12.80 -16.51
N LEU A 56 -13.14 11.69 -16.69
CA LEU A 56 -14.41 11.59 -17.43
C LEU A 56 -15.59 12.05 -16.57
N PHE A 57 -15.58 11.69 -15.29
CA PHE A 57 -16.56 12.13 -14.28
C PHE A 57 -15.81 12.83 -13.13
N PRO A 58 -16.40 13.85 -12.47
CA PRO A 58 -15.70 14.61 -11.44
C PRO A 58 -14.98 13.75 -10.40
N TYR A 59 -13.75 14.13 -10.04
CA TYR A 59 -12.97 13.45 -8.99
C TYR A 59 -13.22 14.09 -7.62
N TYR A 60 -14.05 13.41 -6.82
CA TYR A 60 -14.41 13.79 -5.45
C TYR A 60 -14.01 12.69 -4.45
N THR A 61 -14.25 12.93 -3.17
CA THR A 61 -14.13 11.92 -2.11
C THR A 61 -15.20 10.82 -2.27
N ASP A 62 -14.95 9.63 -1.74
CA ASP A 62 -15.77 8.43 -1.96
C ASP A 62 -17.22 8.56 -1.45
N ASP A 63 -17.41 9.29 -0.34
CA ASP A 63 -18.73 9.69 0.20
C ASP A 63 -19.53 10.50 -0.83
N LYS A 64 -18.95 11.58 -1.36
CA LYS A 64 -19.59 12.45 -2.38
C LYS A 64 -19.83 11.71 -3.69
N ILE A 65 -18.93 10.81 -4.08
CA ILE A 65 -19.13 9.97 -5.28
C ILE A 65 -20.35 9.06 -5.07
N THR A 66 -20.45 8.40 -3.91
CA THR A 66 -21.58 7.52 -3.57
C THR A 66 -22.90 8.28 -3.56
N GLU A 67 -22.92 9.51 -3.03
CA GLU A 67 -24.09 10.39 -2.99
C GLU A 67 -24.50 10.93 -4.37
N SER A 68 -23.58 10.92 -5.34
CA SER A 68 -23.79 11.53 -6.65
C SER A 68 -24.48 10.65 -7.70
N ALA A 69 -24.84 9.39 -7.37
CA ALA A 69 -25.37 8.40 -8.32
C ALA A 69 -26.61 8.89 -9.12
N GLU A 70 -27.42 9.80 -8.54
CA GLU A 70 -28.59 10.36 -9.22
C GLU A 70 -28.26 11.37 -10.33
N ILE A 71 -27.07 11.98 -10.29
CA ILE A 71 -26.70 13.14 -11.12
C ILE A 71 -25.37 12.96 -11.88
N THR A 72 -24.59 11.93 -11.58
CA THR A 72 -23.29 11.65 -12.21
C THR A 72 -23.22 10.19 -12.62
N GLY A 73 -22.69 9.91 -13.81
CA GLY A 73 -22.52 8.55 -14.28
C GLY A 73 -23.75 8.01 -15.01
N SER A 74 -24.03 6.72 -14.83
CA SER A 74 -25.09 6.01 -15.55
C SER A 74 -26.49 6.52 -15.16
N LYS A 75 -27.36 6.68 -16.17
CA LYS A 75 -28.77 6.99 -15.95
C LYS A 75 -29.64 6.40 -17.06
N SER A 76 -30.71 5.70 -16.66
CA SER A 76 -31.61 4.97 -17.56
C SER A 76 -33.06 5.17 -17.13
N ILE A 77 -33.93 5.54 -18.06
CA ILE A 77 -35.36 5.78 -17.83
C ILE A 77 -36.13 5.09 -18.95
N PHE A 78 -37.08 4.23 -18.60
CA PHE A 78 -37.91 3.47 -19.53
C PHE A 78 -39.37 3.88 -19.38
N ARG A 79 -40.03 4.17 -20.50
CA ARG A 79 -41.49 4.26 -20.59
C ARG A 79 -42.01 2.98 -21.22
N VAL A 80 -42.66 2.15 -20.41
CA VAL A 80 -43.11 0.82 -20.80
C VAL A 80 -44.62 0.85 -21.00
N LEU A 81 -45.10 0.48 -22.18
CA LEU A 81 -46.53 0.30 -22.43
C LEU A 81 -46.94 -1.12 -22.00
N ALA A 82 -47.71 -1.22 -20.91
CA ALA A 82 -48.24 -2.46 -20.38
C ALA A 82 -49.71 -2.29 -19.97
N GLY A 83 -50.59 -3.24 -20.31
CA GLY A 83 -52.01 -3.17 -19.93
C GLY A 83 -52.76 -1.91 -20.41
N GLY A 84 -52.32 -1.31 -21.53
CA GLY A 84 -52.89 -0.06 -22.07
C GLY A 84 -52.50 1.22 -21.32
N LYS A 85 -51.57 1.15 -20.35
CA LYS A 85 -51.02 2.30 -19.63
C LYS A 85 -49.51 2.39 -19.82
N THR A 86 -48.99 3.62 -19.79
CA THR A 86 -47.54 3.86 -19.79
C THR A 86 -47.02 3.92 -18.37
N HIS A 87 -46.10 3.01 -18.06
CA HIS A 87 -45.38 2.93 -16.80
C HIS A 87 -43.99 3.54 -16.98
N VAL A 88 -43.54 4.35 -16.02
CA VAL A 88 -42.16 4.85 -16.02
C VAL A 88 -41.35 3.98 -15.08
N TRP A 89 -40.24 3.44 -15.54
CA TRP A 89 -39.29 2.66 -14.74
C TRP A 89 -37.89 3.25 -14.90
N GLU A 90 -37.30 3.69 -13.79
CA GLU A 90 -35.97 4.31 -13.72
C GLU A 90 -35.07 3.42 -12.84
N PRO A 91 -34.47 2.35 -13.40
CA PRO A 91 -33.65 1.43 -12.61
C PRO A 91 -32.44 2.12 -12.00
N PHE A 92 -32.00 1.55 -10.87
CA PHE A 92 -30.92 2.05 -10.01
C PHE A 92 -31.17 3.42 -9.36
N SER A 93 -32.32 4.04 -9.62
CA SER A 93 -32.71 5.30 -8.99
C SER A 93 -33.48 5.10 -7.69
N ILE A 94 -33.41 6.10 -6.81
CA ILE A 94 -34.28 6.23 -5.64
C ILE A 94 -35.61 6.96 -5.93
N ARG A 95 -35.81 7.46 -7.15
CA ARG A 95 -37.00 8.28 -7.50
C ARG A 95 -38.31 7.52 -7.52
N GLN A 96 -38.24 6.19 -7.56
CA GLN A 96 -39.38 5.28 -7.67
C GLN A 96 -39.26 4.13 -6.64
N GLU A 97 -38.59 4.41 -5.53
CA GLU A 97 -38.52 3.48 -4.41
C GLU A 97 -39.94 3.05 -3.98
N ASP A 98 -40.09 1.76 -3.70
CA ASP A 98 -41.35 1.09 -3.38
C ASP A 98 -42.47 1.14 -4.44
N LEU A 99 -42.24 1.71 -5.63
CA LEU A 99 -43.25 1.73 -6.70
C LEU A 99 -43.37 0.39 -7.42
N TYR A 100 -42.26 -0.33 -7.57
CA TYR A 100 -42.19 -1.64 -8.20
C TYR A 100 -41.52 -2.65 -7.28
N ARG A 101 -41.91 -3.92 -7.39
CA ARG A 101 -41.12 -5.02 -6.83
C ARG A 101 -39.89 -5.23 -7.70
N VAL A 102 -38.72 -4.94 -7.15
CA VAL A 102 -37.44 -5.05 -7.86
C VAL A 102 -36.45 -5.96 -7.13
N SER A 103 -35.46 -6.46 -7.87
CA SER A 103 -34.25 -7.06 -7.29
C SER A 103 -33.02 -6.44 -7.95
N ARG A 104 -32.07 -5.95 -7.16
CA ARG A 104 -30.81 -5.40 -7.66
C ARG A 104 -29.66 -6.36 -7.39
N ASN A 105 -28.92 -6.70 -8.43
CA ASN A 105 -27.77 -7.58 -8.32
C ASN A 105 -26.52 -6.88 -8.85
N LEU A 106 -25.39 -7.19 -8.23
CA LEU A 106 -24.10 -6.64 -8.60
C LEU A 106 -23.14 -7.78 -8.95
N TYR A 107 -22.46 -7.63 -10.07
CA TYR A 107 -21.53 -8.63 -10.60
C TYR A 107 -20.16 -8.00 -10.79
N LYS A 108 -19.10 -8.69 -10.36
CA LYS A 108 -17.72 -8.30 -10.68
C LYS A 108 -16.98 -9.48 -11.29
N SER A 109 -16.25 -9.25 -12.37
CA SER A 109 -15.48 -10.31 -13.01
C SER A 109 -14.42 -10.82 -12.05
N ILE A 110 -14.01 -12.09 -12.22
CA ILE A 110 -12.98 -12.70 -11.37
C ILE A 110 -11.63 -11.99 -11.53
N HIS A 111 -11.42 -11.32 -12.66
CA HIS A 111 -10.23 -10.52 -12.93
C HIS A 111 -10.33 -9.08 -12.38
N GLY A 112 -11.51 -8.66 -11.92
CA GLY A 112 -11.74 -7.33 -11.32
C GLY A 112 -11.76 -6.15 -12.30
N ASN A 113 -11.70 -6.40 -13.61
CA ASN A 113 -11.66 -5.38 -14.66
C ASN A 113 -13.02 -5.10 -15.33
N LYS A 114 -14.07 -5.82 -14.93
CA LYS A 114 -15.45 -5.59 -15.40
C LYS A 114 -16.42 -5.61 -14.22
N ILE A 115 -17.43 -4.74 -14.28
CA ILE A 115 -18.50 -4.66 -13.27
C ILE A 115 -19.85 -4.47 -13.95
N CYS A 116 -20.83 -5.30 -13.59
CA CYS A 116 -22.17 -5.28 -14.15
C CYS A 116 -23.21 -5.03 -13.05
N PHE A 117 -24.13 -4.11 -13.33
CA PHE A 117 -25.27 -3.75 -12.50
C PHE A 117 -26.54 -4.29 -13.15
N GLU A 118 -27.39 -4.94 -12.38
CA GLU A 118 -28.65 -5.50 -12.84
C GLU A 118 -29.79 -5.05 -11.95
N GLU A 119 -30.90 -4.62 -12.57
CA GLU A 119 -32.19 -4.49 -11.89
C GLU A 119 -33.25 -5.29 -12.64
N VAL A 120 -33.91 -6.18 -11.91
CA VAL A 120 -35.07 -6.95 -12.38
C VAL A 120 -36.33 -6.26 -11.86
N ASN A 121 -37.20 -5.81 -12.75
CA ASN A 121 -38.53 -5.32 -12.41
C ASN A 121 -39.55 -6.45 -12.58
N HIS A 122 -40.00 -7.02 -11.46
CA HIS A 122 -40.89 -8.19 -11.42
C HIS A 122 -42.32 -7.88 -11.86
N ASP A 123 -42.73 -6.61 -11.75
CA ASP A 123 -44.10 -6.19 -12.09
C ASP A 123 -44.26 -5.91 -13.59
N LEU A 124 -43.19 -5.41 -14.22
CA LEU A 124 -43.15 -5.19 -15.67
C LEU A 124 -42.59 -6.41 -16.43
N GLY A 125 -42.00 -7.38 -15.74
CA GLY A 125 -41.36 -8.54 -16.36
C GLY A 125 -40.14 -8.16 -17.20
N LEU A 126 -39.37 -7.15 -16.78
CA LEU A 126 -38.20 -6.64 -17.51
C LEU A 126 -36.94 -6.72 -16.66
N THR A 127 -35.80 -7.00 -17.28
CA THR A 127 -34.47 -6.86 -16.67
C THR A 127 -33.68 -5.83 -17.44
N PHE A 128 -33.01 -4.94 -16.73
CA PHE A 128 -32.05 -4.01 -17.30
C PHE A 128 -30.68 -4.25 -16.67
N GLN A 129 -29.67 -4.37 -17.52
CA GLN A 129 -28.28 -4.57 -17.14
C GLN A 129 -27.41 -3.51 -17.80
N TYR A 130 -26.39 -3.03 -17.10
CA TYR A 130 -25.26 -2.37 -17.74
C TYR A 130 -23.92 -2.83 -17.15
N GLU A 131 -22.93 -3.02 -18.01
CA GLU A 131 -21.57 -3.41 -17.66
C GLU A 131 -20.57 -2.33 -18.04
N TRP A 132 -19.64 -2.02 -17.14
CA TRP A 132 -18.45 -1.23 -17.45
C TRP A 132 -17.24 -2.13 -17.74
N ALA A 133 -16.55 -1.82 -18.83
CA ALA A 133 -15.26 -2.39 -19.22
C ALA A 133 -14.29 -1.30 -19.74
N SER A 134 -13.01 -1.62 -19.83
CA SER A 134 -11.97 -0.75 -20.38
C SER A 134 -11.46 -1.24 -21.74
N SER A 135 -11.15 -0.31 -22.64
CA SER A 135 -10.48 -0.51 -23.92
C SER A 135 -9.32 0.48 -24.01
N ASP A 136 -8.10 0.00 -24.23
CA ASP A 136 -6.93 0.86 -24.37
C ASP A 136 -7.09 1.83 -25.55
N LYS A 137 -7.66 1.35 -26.66
CA LYS A 137 -7.87 2.14 -27.87
C LYS A 137 -9.04 3.14 -27.73
N PHE A 138 -10.15 2.71 -27.14
CA PHE A 138 -11.43 3.44 -27.22
C PHE A 138 -11.88 4.08 -25.90
N GLY A 139 -11.22 3.78 -24.78
CA GLY A 139 -11.55 4.32 -23.45
C GLY A 139 -12.50 3.42 -22.66
N PHE A 140 -13.52 3.98 -22.07
CA PHE A 140 -14.51 3.27 -21.27
C PHE A 140 -15.68 2.80 -22.12
N VAL A 141 -16.10 1.55 -21.91
CA VAL A 141 -17.22 0.94 -22.62
C VAL A 141 -18.31 0.59 -21.62
N ARG A 142 -19.52 1.11 -21.85
CA ARG A 142 -20.73 0.72 -21.11
C ARG A 142 -21.65 -0.07 -22.03
N THR A 143 -21.68 -1.39 -21.85
CA THR A 143 -22.58 -2.29 -22.58
C THR A 143 -23.88 -2.40 -21.81
N SER A 144 -25.02 -2.17 -22.47
CA SER A 144 -26.35 -2.20 -21.87
C SER A 144 -27.19 -3.28 -22.52
N ASN A 145 -28.00 -3.99 -21.72
CA ASN A 145 -28.93 -5.00 -22.19
C ASN A 145 -30.30 -4.82 -21.53
N LEU A 146 -31.37 -4.84 -22.33
CA LEU A 146 -32.76 -4.86 -21.84
C LEU A 146 -33.43 -6.16 -22.29
N VAL A 147 -33.85 -6.96 -21.32
CA VAL A 147 -34.46 -8.27 -21.54
C VAL A 147 -35.93 -8.24 -21.16
N ASN A 148 -36.79 -8.80 -22.02
CA ASN A 148 -38.19 -9.04 -21.70
C ASN A 148 -38.38 -10.45 -21.14
N ASN A 149 -38.47 -10.56 -19.82
CA ASN A 149 -38.75 -11.82 -19.11
C ASN A 149 -40.25 -12.14 -19.03
N GLY A 150 -41.11 -11.24 -19.49
CA GLY A 150 -42.55 -11.41 -19.48
C GLY A 150 -43.06 -12.34 -20.57
N ASN A 151 -44.35 -12.66 -20.49
CA ASN A 151 -45.04 -13.49 -21.49
C ASN A 151 -45.70 -12.68 -22.61
N GLU A 152 -45.67 -11.34 -22.50
CA GLU A 152 -46.26 -10.43 -23.48
C GLU A 152 -45.18 -9.57 -24.15
N LYS A 153 -45.51 -9.01 -25.31
CA LYS A 153 -44.66 -8.08 -26.04
C LYS A 153 -44.58 -6.76 -25.28
N ALA A 154 -43.37 -6.29 -24.95
CA ALA A 154 -43.13 -5.01 -24.31
C ALA A 154 -42.79 -3.93 -25.36
N SER A 155 -43.58 -2.84 -25.41
CA SER A 155 -43.18 -1.63 -26.14
C SER A 155 -42.53 -0.65 -25.18
N VAL A 156 -41.30 -0.24 -25.46
CA VAL A 156 -40.47 0.55 -24.55
C VAL A 156 -39.90 1.75 -25.28
N THR A 157 -40.19 2.96 -24.80
CA THR A 157 -39.38 4.14 -25.12
C THR A 157 -38.29 4.27 -24.07
N LEU A 158 -37.04 4.09 -24.46
CA LEU A 158 -35.88 4.23 -23.58
C LEU A 158 -35.26 5.62 -23.70
N LEU A 159 -34.73 6.10 -22.58
CA LEU A 159 -33.72 7.14 -22.47
C LEU A 159 -32.58 6.54 -21.65
N ASP A 160 -31.43 6.28 -22.26
CA ASP A 160 -30.29 5.65 -21.58
C ASP A 160 -28.99 6.39 -21.91
N GLY A 161 -28.11 6.56 -20.93
CA GLY A 161 -26.92 7.37 -21.11
C GLY A 161 -26.04 7.53 -19.88
N ILE A 162 -25.14 8.50 -20.00
CA ILE A 162 -24.27 8.97 -18.93
C ILE A 162 -24.36 10.50 -18.78
N GLN A 163 -24.25 11.01 -17.55
CA GLN A 163 -24.41 12.43 -17.22
C GLN A 163 -23.30 12.98 -16.33
N ASN A 164 -23.18 14.31 -16.30
CA ASN A 164 -22.12 15.06 -15.63
C ASN A 164 -20.73 14.68 -16.14
N ILE A 165 -20.63 14.56 -17.46
CA ILE A 165 -19.39 14.33 -18.19
C ILE A 165 -18.53 15.59 -18.05
N MET A 166 -17.29 15.41 -17.64
CA MET A 166 -16.31 16.48 -17.56
C MET A 166 -15.86 16.88 -18.96
N PRO A 167 -15.71 18.19 -19.25
CA PRO A 167 -14.92 18.62 -20.40
C PRO A 167 -13.43 18.40 -20.12
N TYR A 168 -12.62 18.34 -21.17
CA TYR A 168 -11.17 18.35 -21.03
C TYR A 168 -10.66 19.66 -20.40
N GLY A 169 -9.58 19.57 -19.61
CA GLY A 169 -8.78 20.74 -19.18
C GLY A 169 -9.24 21.40 -17.88
N VAL A 170 -10.14 20.77 -17.12
CA VAL A 170 -10.54 21.24 -15.79
C VAL A 170 -9.69 20.56 -14.72
N ALA A 171 -8.91 21.34 -13.98
CA ALA A 171 -8.13 20.81 -12.89
C ALA A 171 -9.01 20.25 -11.76
N SER A 172 -8.58 19.15 -11.14
CA SER A 172 -9.36 18.50 -10.08
C SER A 172 -9.62 19.43 -8.89
N SER A 173 -8.64 20.26 -8.53
CA SER A 173 -8.76 21.29 -7.48
C SER A 173 -9.82 22.34 -7.82
N LEU A 174 -9.84 22.85 -9.06
CA LEU A 174 -10.83 23.83 -9.52
C LEU A 174 -12.25 23.22 -9.54
N GLN A 175 -12.39 21.97 -9.99
CA GLN A 175 -13.67 21.27 -9.98
C GLN A 175 -14.20 21.05 -8.54
N ASN A 176 -13.31 20.84 -7.57
CA ASN A 176 -13.68 20.70 -6.16
C ASN A 176 -14.06 22.04 -5.52
N ALA A 177 -13.34 23.11 -5.85
CA ALA A 177 -13.53 24.41 -5.22
C ALA A 177 -14.64 25.27 -5.86
N ALA A 178 -14.79 25.22 -7.19
CA ALA A 178 -15.61 26.17 -7.95
C ALA A 178 -16.29 25.54 -9.18
N SER A 179 -16.94 24.39 -9.02
CA SER A 179 -17.62 23.69 -10.13
C SER A 179 -18.67 24.52 -10.88
N ASN A 180 -19.33 25.46 -10.22
CA ASN A 180 -20.28 26.40 -10.83
C ASN A 180 -19.61 27.39 -11.81
N LEU A 181 -18.39 27.85 -11.50
CA LEU A 181 -17.58 28.64 -12.44
C LEU A 181 -17.23 27.81 -13.67
N VAL A 182 -16.81 26.57 -13.47
CA VAL A 182 -16.49 25.64 -14.57
C VAL A 182 -17.70 25.45 -15.48
N ASP A 183 -18.91 25.31 -14.93
CA ASP A 183 -20.13 25.15 -15.70
C ASP A 183 -20.29 26.26 -16.75
N ALA A 184 -19.99 27.52 -16.43
CA ALA A 184 -20.13 28.65 -17.35
C ALA A 184 -19.24 28.56 -18.61
N TYR A 185 -18.16 27.76 -18.57
CA TYR A 185 -17.24 27.54 -19.69
C TYR A 185 -17.57 26.28 -20.49
N LYS A 186 -18.51 25.44 -20.04
CA LYS A 186 -18.81 24.17 -20.71
C LYS A 186 -19.52 24.40 -22.05
N ARG A 187 -19.11 23.61 -23.04
CA ARG A 187 -19.81 23.47 -24.32
C ARG A 187 -19.83 22.00 -24.73
N SER A 188 -21.02 21.49 -24.99
CA SER A 188 -21.25 20.10 -25.43
C SER A 188 -21.86 20.12 -26.82
N GLU A 189 -21.21 19.46 -27.78
CA GLU A 189 -21.58 19.49 -29.20
C GLU A 189 -21.84 18.07 -29.73
N LEU A 190 -22.74 17.93 -30.72
CA LEU A 190 -23.04 16.67 -31.40
C LEU A 190 -22.61 16.76 -32.86
N ASP A 191 -21.79 15.80 -33.30
CA ASP A 191 -21.68 15.48 -34.70
C ASP A 191 -22.90 14.64 -35.14
N ALA A 192 -23.88 15.29 -35.76
CA ALA A 192 -25.14 14.67 -36.14
C ALA A 192 -25.01 13.54 -37.17
N GLU A 193 -23.92 13.48 -37.95
CA GLU A 193 -23.71 12.42 -38.93
C GLU A 193 -23.35 11.09 -38.25
N THR A 194 -22.44 11.15 -37.28
CA THR A 194 -21.91 9.95 -36.60
C THR A 194 -22.58 9.68 -35.25
N GLY A 195 -23.26 10.66 -34.67
CA GLY A 195 -23.79 10.59 -33.31
C GLY A 195 -22.74 10.81 -32.21
N LEU A 196 -21.54 11.28 -32.57
CA LEU A 196 -20.44 11.55 -31.63
C LEU A 196 -20.70 12.83 -30.83
N GLY A 197 -20.73 12.72 -29.50
CA GLY A 197 -20.74 13.84 -28.55
C GLY A 197 -19.33 14.31 -28.21
N ILE A 198 -19.14 15.62 -28.17
CA ILE A 198 -17.87 16.31 -27.88
C ILE A 198 -18.07 17.22 -26.67
N PHE A 199 -17.28 17.04 -25.61
CA PHE A 199 -17.39 17.74 -24.33
C PHE A 199 -16.12 18.56 -24.08
N ALA A 200 -16.22 19.88 -24.23
CA ALA A 200 -15.10 20.80 -24.20
C ALA A 200 -15.37 22.02 -23.32
N LEU A 201 -14.31 22.79 -23.07
CA LEU A 201 -14.42 24.15 -22.56
C LEU A 201 -14.38 25.13 -23.74
N SER A 202 -15.02 26.29 -23.60
CA SER A 202 -14.85 27.39 -24.54
C SER A 202 -13.45 28.01 -24.48
N ALA A 203 -12.79 27.93 -23.33
CA ALA A 203 -11.41 28.34 -23.07
C ALA A 203 -10.89 27.59 -21.82
N ILE A 204 -9.58 27.36 -21.72
CA ILE A 204 -8.96 26.88 -20.48
C ILE A 204 -9.09 27.98 -19.42
N ILE A 205 -9.48 27.58 -18.21
CA ILE A 205 -9.75 28.52 -17.12
C ILE A 205 -8.41 28.90 -16.47
N VAL A 206 -8.03 30.18 -16.58
CA VAL A 206 -6.81 30.73 -16.02
C VAL A 206 -7.06 32.17 -15.53
N ASP A 207 -6.38 32.56 -14.45
CA ASP A 207 -6.47 33.92 -13.88
C ASP A 207 -5.60 34.94 -14.63
N LYS A 208 -4.62 34.45 -15.40
CA LYS A 208 -3.79 35.28 -16.26
C LYS A 208 -4.66 35.90 -17.37
N ALA A 209 -4.51 37.21 -17.57
CA ALA A 209 -5.17 37.94 -18.64
C ALA A 209 -4.51 37.67 -20.01
N GLU A 210 -4.52 36.41 -20.46
CA GLU A 210 -4.00 35.96 -21.74
C GLU A 210 -4.98 34.98 -22.40
N PRO A 211 -4.98 34.86 -23.75
CA PRO A 211 -5.75 33.82 -24.43
C PRO A 211 -5.34 32.42 -23.95
N SER A 212 -6.32 31.56 -23.67
CA SER A 212 -6.09 30.20 -23.21
C SER A 212 -7.01 29.23 -23.95
N GLU A 213 -6.57 28.76 -25.12
CA GLU A 213 -7.39 27.94 -26.02
C GLU A 213 -7.59 26.52 -25.50
N ALA A 214 -8.83 26.03 -25.56
CA ALA A 214 -9.18 24.64 -25.23
C ALA A 214 -9.23 23.79 -26.51
N LEU A 215 -8.10 23.16 -26.87
CA LEU A 215 -7.93 22.46 -28.16
C LEU A 215 -8.08 20.93 -28.09
N LYS A 216 -8.66 20.43 -27.00
CA LYS A 216 -9.00 19.02 -26.81
C LYS A 216 -10.35 18.89 -26.13
N ALA A 217 -10.94 17.71 -26.21
CA ALA A 217 -12.25 17.39 -25.64
C ALA A 217 -12.26 15.96 -25.06
N ASN A 218 -13.26 15.70 -24.23
CA ASN A 218 -13.70 14.33 -23.96
C ASN A 218 -14.78 13.96 -24.99
N THR A 219 -14.91 12.69 -25.35
CA THR A 219 -15.87 12.26 -26.38
C THR A 219 -16.69 11.07 -25.94
N VAL A 220 -17.93 10.98 -26.44
CA VAL A 220 -18.83 9.83 -26.24
C VAL A 220 -19.57 9.49 -27.52
N TRP A 221 -19.66 8.21 -27.87
CA TRP A 221 -20.44 7.72 -29.02
C TRP A 221 -21.15 6.42 -28.67
N SER A 222 -21.97 5.89 -29.59
CA SER A 222 -22.78 4.70 -29.33
C SER A 222 -22.95 3.75 -30.50
N LEU A 223 -23.32 2.50 -30.19
CA LEU A 223 -23.63 1.42 -31.13
C LEU A 223 -24.89 0.65 -30.69
N GLY A 224 -25.57 -0.01 -31.62
CA GLY A 224 -26.66 -0.97 -31.34
C GLY A 224 -28.08 -0.41 -31.43
N LEU A 225 -28.25 0.92 -31.40
CA LEU A 225 -29.52 1.60 -31.67
C LEU A 225 -29.47 2.35 -33.01
N GLU A 226 -30.42 2.06 -33.90
CA GLU A 226 -30.49 2.73 -35.19
C GLU A 226 -31.14 4.12 -35.06
N LYS A 227 -30.42 5.17 -35.47
CA LYS A 227 -30.91 6.56 -35.50
C LYS A 227 -31.63 6.98 -34.20
N PRO A 228 -30.99 6.90 -33.03
CA PRO A 228 -31.57 7.41 -31.80
C PRO A 228 -31.60 8.94 -31.81
N THR A 229 -32.43 9.53 -30.96
CA THR A 229 -32.34 10.97 -30.63
C THR A 229 -31.30 11.17 -29.55
N TYR A 230 -30.40 12.14 -29.73
CA TYR A 230 -29.32 12.42 -28.80
C TYR A 230 -29.61 13.62 -27.89
N LEU A 231 -29.32 13.51 -26.59
CA LEU A 231 -29.25 14.65 -25.67
C LEU A 231 -27.82 14.83 -25.18
N LEU A 232 -27.35 16.07 -25.12
CA LEU A 232 -26.01 16.45 -24.70
C LEU A 232 -25.98 17.02 -23.27
N SER A 233 -27.14 17.08 -22.63
CA SER A 233 -27.35 17.62 -21.30
C SER A 233 -28.42 16.84 -20.54
N SER A 234 -28.58 17.15 -19.25
CA SER A 234 -29.62 16.55 -18.40
C SER A 234 -30.90 17.37 -18.32
N LEU A 235 -31.03 18.45 -19.09
CA LEU A 235 -32.13 19.43 -19.01
C LEU A 235 -33.51 18.78 -19.25
N GLN A 236 -33.57 17.84 -20.20
CA GLN A 236 -34.83 17.23 -20.63
C GLN A 236 -35.20 15.93 -19.88
N LEU A 237 -34.39 15.48 -18.91
CA LEU A 237 -34.69 14.25 -18.16
C LEU A 237 -36.02 14.33 -17.42
N LYS A 238 -36.35 15.50 -16.85
CA LYS A 238 -37.64 15.72 -16.16
C LYS A 238 -38.82 15.63 -17.11
N ASN A 239 -38.67 16.12 -18.34
CA ASN A 239 -39.69 15.99 -19.39
C ASN A 239 -39.87 14.52 -19.75
N PHE A 240 -38.76 13.78 -19.90
CA PHE A 240 -38.81 12.36 -20.16
C PHE A 240 -39.51 11.56 -19.03
N ARG A 241 -39.26 11.88 -17.76
CA ARG A 241 -39.98 11.24 -16.63
C ARG A 241 -41.49 11.50 -16.64
N ARG A 242 -41.93 12.63 -17.18
CA ARG A 242 -43.34 13.08 -17.15
C ARG A 242 -44.18 12.65 -18.34
N GLY A 243 -43.66 11.81 -19.23
CA GLY A 243 -44.38 11.45 -20.47
C GLY A 243 -44.28 12.50 -21.59
N LEU A 244 -43.58 13.62 -21.39
CA LEU A 244 -43.44 14.69 -22.41
C LEU A 244 -42.39 14.34 -23.47
N PRO A 245 -42.54 14.79 -24.73
CA PRO A 245 -41.52 14.57 -25.76
C PRO A 245 -40.20 15.28 -25.41
N VAL A 246 -39.11 14.80 -25.99
CA VAL A 246 -37.77 15.40 -25.91
C VAL A 246 -37.29 15.78 -27.31
N GLN A 247 -36.36 16.73 -27.39
CA GLN A 247 -35.79 17.23 -28.64
C GLN A 247 -34.29 16.96 -28.68
N GLN A 248 -33.78 16.65 -29.87
CA GLN A 248 -32.34 16.45 -30.07
C GLN A 248 -31.56 17.71 -29.71
N GLU A 249 -30.44 17.53 -29.02
CA GLU A 249 -29.51 18.60 -28.65
C GLU A 249 -28.24 18.49 -29.51
N THR A 250 -27.79 19.60 -30.10
CA THR A 250 -26.59 19.63 -30.97
C THR A 250 -25.49 20.57 -30.48
N ASP A 251 -25.83 21.59 -29.70
CA ASP A 251 -24.90 22.55 -29.10
C ASP A 251 -25.52 23.08 -27.80
N VAL A 252 -24.99 22.67 -26.65
CA VAL A 252 -25.43 23.09 -25.31
C VAL A 252 -24.28 23.81 -24.61
N LYS A 253 -24.57 24.96 -24.01
CA LYS A 253 -23.59 25.85 -23.38
C LYS A 253 -23.94 26.07 -21.92
N ALA A 254 -22.93 26.32 -21.10
CA ALA A 254 -23.07 26.68 -19.70
C ALA A 254 -23.78 25.61 -18.82
N GLU A 255 -23.74 24.35 -19.23
CA GLU A 255 -24.42 23.24 -18.56
C GLU A 255 -23.51 22.02 -18.43
N LYS A 256 -23.84 21.14 -17.48
CA LYS A 256 -23.15 19.86 -17.32
C LYS A 256 -23.39 18.98 -18.56
N GLY A 257 -22.30 18.49 -19.16
CA GLY A 257 -22.35 17.57 -20.29
C GLY A 257 -23.03 16.26 -19.91
N ALA A 258 -23.81 15.71 -20.84
CA ALA A 258 -24.40 14.38 -20.77
C ALA A 258 -24.43 13.77 -22.17
N TYR A 259 -24.65 12.47 -22.27
CA TYR A 259 -24.85 11.77 -23.53
C TYR A 259 -25.97 10.75 -23.34
N PHE A 260 -27.16 11.06 -23.85
CA PHE A 260 -28.33 10.19 -23.76
C PHE A 260 -28.83 9.79 -25.14
N LEU A 261 -29.21 8.52 -25.27
CA LEU A 261 -29.88 7.94 -26.41
C LEU A 261 -31.36 7.80 -26.09
N VAL A 262 -32.21 8.29 -26.98
CA VAL A 262 -33.67 8.14 -26.87
C VAL A 262 -34.19 7.36 -28.07
N LYS A 263 -34.87 6.25 -27.82
CA LYS A 263 -35.38 5.37 -28.88
C LYS A 263 -36.61 4.59 -28.43
N GLU A 264 -37.56 4.40 -29.33
CA GLU A 264 -38.63 3.42 -29.16
C GLU A 264 -38.20 2.07 -29.72
N ILE A 265 -38.37 1.03 -28.90
CA ILE A 265 -38.08 -0.36 -29.26
C ILE A 265 -39.24 -1.25 -28.86
N SER A 266 -39.29 -2.43 -29.46
CA SER A 266 -40.28 -3.45 -29.18
C SER A 266 -39.59 -4.78 -28.92
N LEU A 267 -39.87 -5.39 -27.77
CA LEU A 267 -39.28 -6.67 -27.35
C LEU A 267 -40.35 -7.76 -27.29
N ALA A 268 -40.16 -8.84 -28.05
CA ALA A 268 -40.97 -10.05 -27.90
C ALA A 268 -40.67 -10.73 -26.55
N PRO A 269 -41.54 -11.61 -26.05
CA PRO A 269 -41.25 -12.45 -24.89
C PRO A 269 -39.90 -13.19 -25.07
N GLY A 270 -39.03 -13.11 -24.07
CA GLY A 270 -37.68 -13.70 -24.08
C GLY A 270 -36.66 -13.01 -24.99
N ALA A 271 -37.05 -11.96 -25.73
CA ALA A 271 -36.12 -11.20 -26.56
C ALA A 271 -35.34 -10.19 -25.73
N GLU A 272 -34.13 -9.90 -26.19
CA GLU A 272 -33.24 -8.91 -25.60
C GLU A 272 -32.84 -7.84 -26.63
N LYS A 273 -32.44 -6.66 -26.13
CA LYS A 273 -31.86 -5.60 -26.94
C LYS A 273 -30.61 -5.07 -26.26
N GLU A 274 -29.50 -5.18 -26.98
CA GLU A 274 -28.19 -4.68 -26.56
C GLU A 274 -27.82 -3.38 -27.29
N TRP A 275 -27.11 -2.49 -26.58
CA TRP A 275 -26.43 -1.33 -27.14
C TRP A 275 -25.22 -0.95 -26.29
N MET A 276 -24.31 -0.13 -26.82
CA MET A 276 -23.08 0.27 -26.16
C MET A 276 -22.90 1.77 -26.18
N LEU A 277 -22.35 2.32 -25.10
CA LEU A 277 -21.78 3.67 -25.03
C LEU A 277 -20.26 3.57 -24.90
N VAL A 278 -19.53 4.39 -25.61
CA VAL A 278 -18.06 4.39 -25.58
C VAL A 278 -17.56 5.81 -25.33
N ALA A 279 -16.79 5.99 -24.26
CA ALA A 279 -16.34 7.29 -23.79
C ALA A 279 -14.82 7.35 -23.65
N ASN A 280 -14.17 8.40 -24.18
CA ASN A 280 -12.73 8.59 -24.04
C ASN A 280 -12.37 10.02 -23.61
N VAL A 281 -11.19 10.19 -23.04
CA VAL A 281 -10.70 11.48 -22.51
C VAL A 281 -9.51 12.01 -23.30
N ASN A 282 -9.18 13.30 -23.16
CA ASN A 282 -7.96 13.90 -23.70
C ASN A 282 -7.81 13.79 -25.24
N GLN A 283 -8.90 13.94 -26.00
CA GLN A 283 -8.92 13.78 -27.45
C GLN A 283 -8.64 15.10 -28.17
N ASN A 284 -7.61 15.14 -29.01
CA ASN A 284 -7.34 16.24 -29.91
C ASN A 284 -8.15 16.14 -31.21
N HIS A 285 -8.13 17.21 -32.02
CA HIS A 285 -8.86 17.31 -33.28
C HIS A 285 -8.56 16.14 -34.25
N SER A 286 -7.29 15.72 -34.38
CA SER A 286 -6.92 14.60 -35.26
C SER A 286 -7.41 13.25 -34.77
N GLN A 287 -7.50 13.04 -33.45
CA GLN A 287 -8.10 11.84 -32.87
C GLN A 287 -9.62 11.82 -33.11
N ILE A 288 -10.29 12.95 -32.90
CA ILE A 288 -11.74 13.10 -33.17
C ILE A 288 -12.05 12.86 -34.65
N ALA A 289 -11.32 13.48 -35.57
CA ALA A 289 -11.54 13.29 -37.01
C ALA A 289 -11.32 11.83 -37.47
N ARG A 290 -10.32 11.15 -36.90
CA ARG A 290 -10.12 9.70 -37.14
C ARG A 290 -11.28 8.87 -36.63
N LEU A 291 -11.80 9.20 -35.44
CA LEU A 291 -12.96 8.53 -34.88
C LEU A 291 -14.21 8.74 -35.74
N GLN A 292 -14.48 9.98 -36.17
CA GLN A 292 -15.60 10.28 -37.08
C GLN A 292 -15.51 9.47 -38.37
N SER A 293 -14.33 9.44 -39.00
CA SER A 293 -14.10 8.64 -40.22
C SER A 293 -14.36 7.15 -39.99
N SER A 294 -13.92 6.61 -38.84
CA SER A 294 -14.17 5.21 -38.45
C SER A 294 -15.67 4.92 -38.27
N LEU A 295 -16.41 5.85 -37.66
CA LEU A 295 -17.84 5.70 -37.40
C LEU A 295 -18.68 5.78 -38.67
N SER A 296 -18.30 6.62 -39.64
CA SER A 296 -19.03 6.77 -40.92
C SER A 296 -18.84 5.60 -41.89
N THR A 297 -17.81 4.75 -41.72
CA THR A 297 -17.37 3.82 -42.78
C THR A 297 -17.69 2.34 -42.57
N SER A 298 -18.11 1.83 -41.39
CA SER A 298 -18.27 0.37 -41.22
C SER A 298 -19.05 -0.14 -40.00
N SER A 299 -19.68 -1.31 -40.16
CA SER A 299 -20.18 -2.23 -39.11
C SER A 299 -19.06 -2.93 -38.32
N ALA A 300 -17.79 -2.74 -38.69
CA ALA A 300 -16.61 -3.37 -38.06
C ALA A 300 -16.20 -2.79 -36.70
N ASN A 301 -16.75 -1.63 -36.28
CA ASN A 301 -16.37 -0.97 -35.04
C ASN A 301 -16.73 -1.77 -33.77
N LYS A 302 -17.82 -2.56 -33.80
CA LYS A 302 -18.23 -3.38 -32.64
C LYS A 302 -17.22 -4.51 -32.36
N ALA A 303 -16.89 -5.29 -33.38
CA ALA A 303 -15.97 -6.42 -33.24
C ALA A 303 -14.55 -5.98 -32.87
N GLU A 304 -14.08 -4.84 -33.40
CA GLU A 304 -12.78 -4.28 -33.00
C GLU A 304 -12.78 -3.81 -31.54
N LEU A 305 -13.86 -3.17 -31.10
CA LEU A 305 -14.04 -2.76 -29.71
C LEU A 305 -14.03 -3.95 -28.75
N GLU A 306 -14.84 -4.97 -29.02
CA GLU A 306 -14.91 -6.20 -28.21
C GLU A 306 -13.55 -6.90 -28.13
N LYS A 307 -12.85 -7.00 -29.27
CA LYS A 307 -11.50 -7.55 -29.32
C LYS A 307 -10.50 -6.76 -28.47
N ASP A 308 -10.57 -5.43 -28.43
CA ASP A 308 -9.66 -4.61 -27.62
C ASP A 308 -9.95 -4.72 -26.12
N ILE A 309 -11.22 -4.91 -25.72
CA ILE A 309 -11.63 -5.20 -24.34
C ILE A 309 -11.06 -6.56 -23.89
N GLU A 310 -11.20 -7.59 -24.74
CA GLU A 310 -10.65 -8.93 -24.48
C GLU A 310 -9.12 -8.88 -24.38
N ALA A 311 -8.46 -8.21 -25.32
CA ALA A 311 -7.01 -8.02 -25.30
C ALA A 311 -6.54 -7.29 -24.02
N GLY A 312 -7.33 -6.37 -23.48
CA GLY A 312 -7.05 -5.75 -22.17
C GLY A 312 -7.09 -6.76 -21.02
N THR A 313 -8.05 -7.69 -21.05
CA THR A 313 -8.14 -8.79 -20.07
C THR A 313 -6.95 -9.75 -20.20
N GLU A 314 -6.57 -10.13 -21.42
CA GLU A 314 -5.41 -10.99 -21.67
C GLU A 314 -4.09 -10.37 -21.19
N ARG A 315 -3.89 -9.06 -21.46
CA ARG A 315 -2.71 -8.33 -20.96
C ARG A 315 -2.69 -8.24 -19.45
N LEU A 316 -3.84 -8.01 -18.81
CA LEU A 316 -3.96 -8.00 -17.35
C LEU A 316 -3.59 -9.36 -16.75
N ILE A 317 -4.13 -10.45 -17.31
CA ILE A 317 -3.80 -11.82 -16.89
C ILE A 317 -2.29 -12.07 -17.07
N ALA A 318 -1.69 -11.65 -18.19
CA ALA A 318 -0.26 -11.82 -18.42
C ALA A 318 0.61 -11.08 -17.38
N LEU A 319 0.25 -9.84 -17.00
CA LEU A 319 0.96 -9.09 -15.95
C LEU A 319 0.91 -9.82 -14.60
N ILE A 320 -0.25 -10.39 -14.26
CA ILE A 320 -0.48 -11.07 -12.98
C ILE A 320 0.14 -12.46 -12.96
N ALA A 321 0.04 -13.20 -14.06
CA ALA A 321 0.67 -14.50 -14.24
C ALA A 321 2.19 -14.41 -14.13
N ALA A 322 2.77 -13.33 -14.66
CA ALA A 322 4.20 -13.06 -14.53
C ALA A 322 4.65 -12.87 -13.07
N ALA A 323 3.74 -12.56 -12.14
CA ALA A 323 4.00 -12.47 -10.70
C ALA A 323 3.29 -13.57 -9.89
N ASP A 324 3.10 -14.75 -10.51
CA ASP A 324 2.55 -15.94 -9.86
C ASP A 324 1.13 -15.80 -9.29
N GLY A 325 0.30 -14.97 -9.91
CA GLY A 325 -1.08 -14.74 -9.48
C GLY A 325 -2.12 -15.75 -9.97
N LEU A 326 -1.71 -16.80 -10.70
CA LEU A 326 -2.64 -17.82 -11.21
C LEU A 326 -2.58 -19.09 -10.35
N GLN A 327 -3.74 -19.46 -9.79
CA GLN A 327 -3.95 -20.70 -9.04
C GLN A 327 -5.27 -21.34 -9.46
N LEU A 328 -5.35 -22.66 -9.34
CA LEU A 328 -6.57 -23.43 -9.52
C LEU A 328 -6.66 -24.51 -8.45
N THR A 329 -7.57 -24.28 -7.52
CA THR A 329 -7.90 -25.18 -6.41
C THR A 329 -9.38 -25.53 -6.44
N SER A 330 -9.85 -26.25 -5.42
CA SER A 330 -11.28 -26.46 -5.19
C SER A 330 -12.01 -25.19 -4.72
N ASP A 331 -11.29 -24.14 -4.33
CA ASP A 331 -11.82 -22.93 -3.73
C ASP A 331 -11.56 -21.69 -4.60
N ASP A 332 -12.47 -21.47 -5.54
CA ASP A 332 -12.46 -20.33 -6.45
C ASP A 332 -12.34 -18.96 -5.74
N ARG A 333 -12.76 -18.84 -4.46
CA ARG A 333 -12.66 -17.58 -3.70
C ARG A 333 -11.22 -17.31 -3.27
N ARG A 334 -10.49 -18.33 -2.83
CA ARG A 334 -9.06 -18.24 -2.51
C ARG A 334 -8.25 -17.95 -3.77
N ASP A 335 -8.53 -18.65 -4.87
CA ASP A 335 -7.86 -18.43 -6.15
C ASP A 335 -8.05 -16.98 -6.63
N THR A 336 -9.29 -16.47 -6.56
CA THR A 336 -9.60 -15.08 -6.96
C THR A 336 -8.98 -14.06 -6.00
N ARG A 337 -8.94 -14.37 -4.69
CA ARG A 337 -8.29 -13.49 -3.71
C ARG A 337 -6.79 -13.40 -4.00
N HIS A 338 -6.10 -14.51 -4.24
CA HIS A 338 -4.69 -14.55 -4.60
C HIS A 338 -4.42 -13.72 -5.86
N PHE A 339 -5.24 -13.90 -6.91
CA PHE A 339 -5.18 -13.09 -8.14
C PHE A 339 -5.24 -11.58 -7.84
N SER A 340 -6.24 -11.16 -7.04
CA SER A 340 -6.38 -9.75 -6.68
C SER A 340 -5.24 -9.24 -5.79
N ASN A 341 -4.74 -10.06 -4.87
CA ASN A 341 -3.62 -9.71 -4.00
C ASN A 341 -2.36 -9.44 -4.84
N VAL A 342 -2.03 -10.35 -5.76
CA VAL A 342 -0.89 -10.19 -6.68
C VAL A 342 -1.08 -8.95 -7.55
N LEU A 343 -2.26 -8.76 -8.13
CA LEU A 343 -2.60 -7.57 -8.92
C LEU A 343 -2.34 -6.26 -8.14
N PHE A 344 -2.87 -6.13 -6.93
CA PHE A 344 -2.69 -4.92 -6.14
C PHE A 344 -1.25 -4.75 -5.63
N ASN A 345 -0.51 -5.86 -5.45
CA ASN A 345 0.93 -5.82 -5.17
C ASN A 345 1.71 -5.20 -6.34
N ILE A 346 1.49 -5.69 -7.57
CA ILE A 346 2.20 -5.20 -8.76
C ILE A 346 1.72 -3.83 -9.25
N MET A 347 0.45 -3.45 -8.98
CA MET A 347 -0.01 -2.08 -9.22
C MET A 347 0.70 -1.08 -8.31
N ARG A 348 1.03 -1.45 -7.06
CA ARG A 348 1.65 -0.54 -6.10
C ARG A 348 3.18 -0.56 -6.16
N GLY A 349 3.78 -1.73 -6.35
CA GLY A 349 5.23 -1.94 -6.39
C GLY A 349 5.85 -2.02 -7.80
N GLY A 350 5.03 -2.24 -8.82
CA GLY A 350 5.46 -2.52 -10.19
C GLY A 350 5.65 -4.00 -10.49
N ILE A 351 5.84 -4.30 -11.77
CA ILE A 351 6.21 -5.61 -12.31
C ILE A 351 7.34 -5.44 -13.32
N PHE A 352 8.25 -6.40 -13.41
CA PHE A 352 9.34 -6.36 -14.39
C PHE A 352 8.80 -6.47 -15.82
N ASP A 353 9.43 -5.76 -16.75
CA ASP A 353 8.90 -5.60 -18.11
C ASP A 353 8.74 -6.92 -18.87
N ASN A 354 9.82 -7.71 -18.93
CA ASN A 354 9.86 -9.02 -19.59
C ASN A 354 10.96 -9.91 -18.97
N ASN A 355 10.57 -10.79 -18.03
CA ASN A 355 11.50 -11.67 -17.31
C ASN A 355 12.73 -10.89 -16.82
N TYR A 356 13.93 -11.33 -17.21
CA TYR A 356 15.21 -10.68 -16.90
C TYR A 356 15.81 -9.94 -18.10
N GLN A 357 15.00 -9.56 -19.08
CA GLN A 357 15.43 -8.81 -20.25
C GLN A 357 15.46 -7.30 -19.97
N ILE A 358 16.45 -6.63 -20.56
CA ILE A 358 16.71 -5.20 -20.43
C ILE A 358 16.85 -4.60 -21.83
N GLU A 359 16.20 -3.46 -22.05
CA GLU A 359 16.30 -2.71 -23.31
C GLU A 359 17.35 -1.62 -23.20
N LYS A 360 18.25 -1.57 -24.19
CA LYS A 360 19.40 -0.66 -24.23
C LYS A 360 19.02 0.80 -24.15
N TRP A 361 17.95 1.22 -24.85
CA TRP A 361 17.52 2.61 -24.85
C TRP A 361 17.16 3.09 -23.44
N ASP A 362 16.50 2.24 -22.65
CA ASP A 362 16.02 2.59 -21.32
C ASP A 362 17.15 2.60 -20.30
N PHE A 363 18.00 1.57 -20.34
CA PHE A 363 19.20 1.49 -19.51
C PHE A 363 20.16 2.65 -19.77
N THR A 364 20.36 3.00 -21.05
CA THR A 364 21.19 4.14 -21.48
C THR A 364 20.62 5.47 -20.97
N ASN A 365 19.30 5.66 -21.07
CA ASN A 365 18.63 6.86 -20.55
C ASN A 365 18.69 6.94 -19.02
N TYR A 366 18.58 5.80 -18.33
CA TYR A 366 18.77 5.72 -16.88
C TYR A 366 20.19 6.18 -16.48
N LEU A 367 21.23 5.63 -17.12
CA LEU A 367 22.62 6.00 -16.82
C LEU A 367 22.91 7.47 -17.07
N SER A 368 22.41 8.03 -18.19
CA SER A 368 22.64 9.45 -18.52
C SER A 368 21.99 10.41 -17.53
N LYS A 369 20.86 10.03 -16.92
CA LYS A 369 20.24 10.77 -15.82
C LYS A 369 20.87 10.50 -14.46
N ALA A 370 21.38 9.29 -14.24
CA ALA A 370 21.98 8.91 -12.98
C ALA A 370 23.30 9.64 -12.76
N ASN A 371 24.22 9.56 -13.73
CA ASN A 371 25.53 10.19 -13.67
C ASN A 371 26.13 10.46 -15.06
N THR A 372 26.15 11.72 -15.49
CA THR A 372 26.64 12.13 -16.82
C THR A 372 28.09 11.70 -17.07
N ALA A 373 28.96 11.77 -16.04
CA ALA A 373 30.37 11.42 -16.19
C ALA A 373 30.58 9.90 -16.34
N VAL A 374 29.85 9.11 -15.56
CA VAL A 374 29.87 7.63 -15.67
C VAL A 374 29.31 7.19 -17.02
N PHE A 375 28.23 7.84 -17.47
CA PHE A 375 27.64 7.60 -18.78
C PHE A 375 28.64 7.85 -19.92
N GLU A 376 29.28 9.03 -19.96
CA GLU A 376 30.24 9.35 -21.03
C GLU A 376 31.51 8.47 -20.96
N LYS A 377 32.01 8.13 -19.76
CA LYS A 377 33.16 7.24 -19.59
C LYS A 377 32.90 5.82 -20.12
N ASN A 378 31.66 5.33 -19.99
CA ASN A 378 31.29 3.97 -20.39
C ASN A 378 30.57 3.92 -21.75
N LYS A 379 30.57 5.01 -22.52
CA LYS A 379 29.82 5.12 -23.78
C LYS A 379 30.17 4.06 -24.81
N ILE A 380 31.46 3.75 -24.98
CA ILE A 380 31.92 2.69 -25.89
C ILE A 380 31.34 1.32 -25.47
N THR A 381 31.35 1.03 -24.18
CA THR A 381 30.77 -0.19 -23.60
C THR A 381 29.27 -0.24 -23.87
N LEU A 382 28.56 0.87 -23.64
CA LEU A 382 27.11 0.97 -23.87
C LEU A 382 26.77 0.83 -25.35
N ASP A 383 27.51 1.47 -26.25
CA ASP A 383 27.33 1.37 -27.69
C ASP A 383 27.49 -0.07 -28.20
N GLY A 384 28.38 -0.85 -27.56
CA GLY A 384 28.58 -2.28 -27.83
C GLY A 384 27.48 -3.22 -27.33
N LEU A 385 26.56 -2.77 -26.47
CA LEU A 385 25.46 -3.60 -26.00
C LEU A 385 24.45 -3.88 -27.12
N PRO A 386 23.88 -5.11 -27.19
CA PRO A 386 22.71 -5.39 -28.03
C PRO A 386 21.50 -4.53 -27.63
N GLU A 387 20.54 -4.34 -28.54
CA GLU A 387 19.29 -3.60 -28.24
C GLU A 387 18.50 -4.20 -27.07
N VAL A 388 18.57 -5.52 -26.91
CA VAL A 388 18.02 -6.25 -25.77
C VAL A 388 19.08 -7.21 -25.24
N PHE A 389 19.34 -7.16 -23.94
CA PHE A 389 20.29 -8.04 -23.23
C PHE A 389 19.69 -8.53 -21.91
N SER A 390 20.36 -9.48 -21.24
CA SER A 390 19.85 -10.08 -19.99
C SER A 390 20.45 -9.42 -18.75
N LEU A 391 19.77 -9.54 -17.60
CA LEU A 391 20.32 -9.18 -16.29
C LEU A 391 21.63 -9.92 -16.00
N ALA A 392 21.74 -11.20 -16.39
CA ALA A 392 22.98 -11.96 -16.23
C ALA A 392 24.14 -11.31 -17.01
N SER A 393 23.89 -10.88 -18.25
CA SER A 393 24.86 -10.14 -19.06
C SER A 393 25.22 -8.78 -18.43
N LEU A 394 24.25 -8.10 -17.80
CA LEU A 394 24.50 -6.84 -17.10
C LEU A 394 25.36 -7.06 -15.84
N LYS A 395 25.10 -8.11 -15.06
CA LYS A 395 25.91 -8.50 -13.89
C LYS A 395 27.34 -8.88 -14.32
N GLU A 396 27.49 -9.62 -15.42
CA GLU A 396 28.81 -9.94 -15.98
C GLU A 396 29.57 -8.66 -16.39
N LEU A 397 28.88 -7.74 -17.08
CA LEU A 397 29.44 -6.45 -17.44
C LEU A 397 29.87 -5.63 -16.21
N ALA A 398 29.05 -5.62 -15.17
CA ALA A 398 29.34 -4.93 -13.91
C ALA A 398 30.57 -5.51 -13.20
N ASN A 399 30.77 -6.83 -13.26
CA ASN A 399 31.93 -7.52 -12.67
C ASN A 399 33.22 -7.35 -13.46
N GLN A 400 33.14 -7.07 -14.77
CA GLN A 400 34.30 -6.85 -15.65
C GLN A 400 34.72 -5.38 -15.74
N ASN A 401 33.96 -4.47 -15.12
CA ASN A 401 34.23 -3.04 -15.18
C ASN A 401 34.93 -2.56 -13.89
N ASP A 402 36.02 -1.81 -14.05
CA ASP A 402 36.78 -1.27 -12.92
C ASP A 402 36.16 0.03 -12.34
N ASP A 403 35.06 0.53 -12.89
CA ASP A 403 34.34 1.69 -12.39
C ASP A 403 33.26 1.31 -11.36
N PRO A 404 33.49 1.54 -10.05
CA PRO A 404 32.56 1.12 -9.01
C PRO A 404 31.20 1.84 -9.08
N HIS A 405 31.13 3.04 -9.67
CA HIS A 405 29.87 3.75 -9.84
C HIS A 405 29.06 3.17 -11.00
N PHE A 406 29.73 2.75 -12.08
CA PHE A 406 29.06 1.99 -13.14
C PHE A 406 28.52 0.66 -12.62
N THR A 407 29.35 -0.12 -11.91
CA THR A 407 28.97 -1.40 -11.31
C THR A 407 27.77 -1.24 -10.38
N ARG A 408 27.77 -0.23 -9.50
CA ARG A 408 26.62 0.10 -8.65
C ARG A 408 25.36 0.39 -9.44
N LEU A 409 25.42 1.27 -10.45
CA LEU A 409 24.25 1.66 -11.24
C LEU A 409 23.70 0.47 -12.07
N CYS A 410 24.57 -0.41 -12.56
CA CYS A 410 24.17 -1.68 -13.16
C CYS A 410 23.39 -2.57 -12.18
N LEU A 411 23.87 -2.67 -10.94
CA LEU A 411 23.22 -3.47 -9.90
C LEU A 411 21.92 -2.84 -9.40
N GLU A 412 21.78 -1.52 -9.34
CA GLU A 412 20.55 -0.83 -8.91
C GLU A 412 19.42 -0.83 -9.96
N TYR A 413 19.75 -1.04 -11.23
CA TYR A 413 18.78 -0.89 -12.32
C TYR A 413 17.67 -1.96 -12.26
N MET A 414 16.42 -1.51 -12.32
CA MET A 414 15.23 -2.36 -12.32
C MET A 414 14.23 -1.88 -13.39
N PRO A 415 13.98 -2.66 -14.46
CA PRO A 415 13.05 -2.30 -15.54
C PRO A 415 11.59 -2.57 -15.14
N LEU A 416 11.12 -1.91 -14.09
CA LEU A 416 9.75 -2.02 -13.61
C LEU A 416 8.78 -1.15 -14.44
N LYS A 417 7.55 -1.63 -14.58
CA LYS A 417 6.40 -0.91 -15.15
C LYS A 417 5.17 -1.11 -14.27
N PHE A 418 4.04 -0.53 -14.69
CA PHE A 418 2.69 -0.70 -14.09
C PHE A 418 2.51 -0.13 -12.67
N SER A 419 3.59 0.23 -11.97
CA SER A 419 3.51 0.84 -10.66
C SER A 419 2.78 2.20 -10.70
N ARG A 420 2.03 2.49 -9.64
CA ARG A 420 1.39 3.78 -9.40
C ARG A 420 1.27 4.02 -7.89
N ARG A 421 1.23 5.29 -7.51
CA ARG A 421 0.89 5.66 -6.13
C ARG A 421 -0.58 5.32 -5.84
N HIS A 422 -0.86 4.86 -4.63
CA HIS A 422 -2.17 4.33 -4.22
C HIS A 422 -3.15 5.43 -3.76
N GLY A 423 -3.22 6.52 -4.53
CA GLY A 423 -4.23 7.55 -4.36
C GLY A 423 -5.56 7.17 -5.00
N ASP A 424 -6.66 7.47 -4.30
CA ASP A 424 -8.03 7.24 -4.73
C ASP A 424 -9.01 8.08 -3.88
N PRO A 425 -10.31 8.15 -4.22
CA PRO A 425 -11.31 8.94 -3.48
C PRO A 425 -11.44 8.64 -1.97
N SER A 426 -11.09 7.42 -1.54
CA SER A 426 -11.08 7.01 -0.13
C SER A 426 -9.72 7.24 0.56
N ARG A 427 -8.70 7.64 -0.22
CA ARG A 427 -7.36 8.07 0.19
C ARG A 427 -7.00 9.41 -0.46
N PRO A 428 -7.82 10.47 -0.29
CA PRO A 428 -7.74 11.69 -1.08
C PRO A 428 -6.48 12.53 -0.83
N TRP A 429 -5.76 12.29 0.27
CA TRP A 429 -4.46 12.91 0.55
C TRP A 429 -3.31 12.37 -0.32
N ASN A 430 -3.50 11.21 -0.95
CA ASN A 430 -2.53 10.63 -1.87
C ASN A 430 -2.89 11.01 -3.31
N GLN A 431 -2.03 11.77 -3.97
CA GLN A 431 -2.12 11.94 -5.42
C GLN A 431 -1.63 10.68 -6.14
N PHE A 432 -2.31 10.28 -7.22
CA PHE A 432 -1.91 9.16 -8.07
C PHE A 432 -1.68 9.62 -9.51
N SER A 433 -0.83 8.88 -10.22
CA SER A 433 -0.72 8.94 -11.68
C SER A 433 -0.28 7.59 -12.22
N ILE A 434 -1.01 7.06 -13.21
CA ILE A 434 -0.71 5.82 -13.92
C ILE A 434 0.09 6.18 -15.17
N ASN A 435 1.42 6.25 -15.03
CA ASN A 435 2.31 6.65 -16.11
C ASN A 435 2.89 5.42 -16.82
N THR A 436 2.03 4.66 -17.52
CA THR A 436 2.46 3.44 -18.23
C THR A 436 2.77 3.68 -19.70
N ARG A 437 2.31 4.80 -20.28
CA ARG A 437 2.53 5.17 -21.68
C ARG A 437 2.89 6.64 -21.86
N SER A 438 3.74 6.91 -22.84
CA SER A 438 4.13 8.24 -23.27
C SER A 438 2.96 8.96 -23.95
N GLU A 439 2.67 10.19 -23.54
CA GLU A 439 1.65 11.03 -24.19
C GLU A 439 2.06 11.50 -25.59
N LYS A 440 3.35 11.43 -25.93
CA LYS A 440 3.87 11.90 -27.22
C LYS A 440 3.57 10.91 -28.35
N ASP A 441 3.74 9.62 -28.07
CA ASP A 441 3.75 8.56 -29.08
C ASP A 441 3.11 7.24 -28.64
N GLY A 442 2.63 7.13 -27.39
CA GLY A 442 1.99 5.92 -26.85
C GLY A 442 2.96 4.79 -26.52
N SER A 443 4.27 5.03 -26.61
CA SER A 443 5.32 4.07 -26.24
C SER A 443 5.24 3.72 -24.74
N LYS A 444 5.71 2.52 -24.37
CA LYS A 444 5.72 2.09 -22.96
C LYS A 444 6.66 2.97 -22.13
N ILE A 445 6.32 3.16 -20.86
CA ILE A 445 7.20 3.80 -19.87
C ILE A 445 7.63 2.73 -18.85
N LEU A 446 8.94 2.61 -18.66
CA LEU A 446 9.54 1.84 -17.57
C LEU A 446 9.93 2.83 -16.47
N ASP A 447 9.10 2.92 -15.45
CA ASP A 447 9.30 3.83 -14.33
C ASP A 447 8.62 3.30 -13.06
N TYR A 448 9.14 3.73 -11.92
CA TYR A 448 8.54 3.44 -10.63
C TYR A 448 8.77 4.57 -9.63
N GLN A 449 7.80 4.73 -8.74
CA GLN A 449 7.92 5.57 -7.56
C GLN A 449 7.05 5.03 -6.43
N GLY A 450 7.55 5.11 -5.20
CA GLY A 450 6.78 4.68 -4.04
C GLY A 450 7.38 5.18 -2.74
N ASN A 451 6.51 5.38 -1.75
CA ASN A 451 6.98 5.61 -0.38
C ASN A 451 7.82 4.40 0.06
N TRP A 452 8.87 4.66 0.83
CA TRP A 452 9.90 3.69 1.21
C TRP A 452 9.32 2.34 1.65
N ARG A 453 8.56 2.35 2.75
CA ARG A 453 7.94 1.14 3.30
C ARG A 453 7.02 0.45 2.31
N ASP A 454 6.16 1.20 1.62
CA ASP A 454 5.16 0.63 0.72
C ASP A 454 5.81 -0.20 -0.39
N ILE A 455 6.79 0.38 -1.10
CA ILE A 455 7.38 -0.23 -2.28
C ILE A 455 8.32 -1.39 -1.93
N PHE A 456 9.14 -1.25 -0.87
CA PHE A 456 10.01 -2.35 -0.44
C PHE A 456 9.21 -3.54 0.12
N GLN A 457 8.07 -3.30 0.77
CA GLN A 457 7.17 -4.38 1.16
C GLN A 457 6.55 -5.09 -0.06
N ASN A 458 6.19 -4.36 -1.12
CA ASN A 458 5.67 -5.00 -2.34
C ASN A 458 6.76 -5.80 -3.07
N TRP A 459 7.99 -5.29 -3.06
CA TRP A 459 9.14 -5.94 -3.67
C TRP A 459 9.53 -7.25 -2.97
N GLU A 460 9.30 -7.39 -1.66
CA GLU A 460 9.48 -8.66 -0.95
C GLU A 460 8.64 -9.79 -1.57
N ALA A 461 7.35 -9.53 -1.83
CA ALA A 461 6.49 -10.50 -2.50
C ALA A 461 6.90 -10.68 -3.97
N LEU A 462 7.22 -9.60 -4.68
CA LEU A 462 7.63 -9.66 -6.09
C LEU A 462 8.92 -10.47 -6.31
N ALA A 463 9.87 -10.41 -5.36
CA ALA A 463 11.14 -11.12 -5.43
C ALA A 463 10.96 -12.65 -5.50
N HIS A 464 9.90 -13.20 -4.90
CA HIS A 464 9.59 -14.65 -4.98
C HIS A 464 9.31 -15.10 -6.41
N SER A 465 8.73 -14.23 -7.24
CA SER A 465 8.51 -14.48 -8.66
C SER A 465 9.71 -14.13 -9.53
N TYR A 466 10.63 -13.28 -9.05
CA TYR A 466 11.82 -12.82 -9.77
C TYR A 466 13.09 -12.81 -8.89
N PRO A 467 13.57 -13.99 -8.43
CA PRO A 467 14.63 -14.02 -7.41
C PRO A 467 15.94 -13.34 -7.82
N GLU A 468 16.29 -13.33 -9.11
CA GLU A 468 17.57 -12.78 -9.58
C GLU A 468 17.69 -11.25 -9.41
N PHE A 469 16.57 -10.54 -9.23
CA PHE A 469 16.56 -9.09 -8.98
C PHE A 469 16.76 -8.72 -7.49
N ILE A 470 16.86 -9.69 -6.57
CA ILE A 470 17.03 -9.38 -5.15
C ILE A 470 18.29 -8.54 -4.86
N GLU A 471 19.39 -8.81 -5.58
CA GLU A 471 20.60 -8.00 -5.48
C GLU A 471 20.32 -6.52 -5.77
N SER A 472 19.50 -6.25 -6.79
CA SER A 472 19.11 -4.89 -7.18
C SER A 472 18.26 -4.19 -6.13
N MET A 473 17.30 -4.91 -5.55
CA MET A 473 16.47 -4.38 -4.47
C MET A 473 17.31 -4.04 -3.23
N ILE A 474 18.28 -4.89 -2.87
CA ILE A 474 19.20 -4.67 -1.74
C ILE A 474 20.10 -3.46 -2.01
N HIS A 475 20.71 -3.36 -3.20
CA HIS A 475 21.55 -2.21 -3.55
C HIS A 475 20.74 -0.92 -3.56
N LYS A 476 19.54 -0.93 -4.13
CA LYS A 476 18.64 0.24 -4.12
C LYS A 476 18.29 0.68 -2.70
N PHE A 477 17.99 -0.26 -1.80
CA PHE A 477 17.71 0.02 -0.39
C PHE A 477 18.93 0.60 0.33
N LEU A 478 20.08 -0.07 0.24
CA LEU A 478 21.27 0.33 0.98
C LEU A 478 21.85 1.65 0.44
N ASN A 479 21.91 1.84 -0.87
CA ASN A 479 22.48 3.06 -1.46
C ASN A 479 21.61 4.30 -1.26
N ALA A 480 20.29 4.11 -1.07
CA ALA A 480 19.40 5.17 -0.64
C ALA A 480 19.38 5.39 0.89
N THR A 481 20.08 4.58 1.68
CA THR A 481 20.22 4.74 3.14
C THR A 481 21.31 5.78 3.45
N THR A 482 21.02 6.68 4.40
CA THR A 482 21.91 7.77 4.85
C THR A 482 23.03 7.26 5.77
N PHE A 483 24.08 8.07 5.97
CA PHE A 483 25.24 7.67 6.79
C PHE A 483 24.91 7.55 8.29
N ASP A 484 23.87 8.27 8.75
CA ASP A 484 23.33 8.23 10.10
C ASP A 484 22.25 7.14 10.27
N GLY A 485 22.12 6.22 9.30
CA GLY A 485 21.36 4.98 9.43
C GLY A 485 19.85 5.11 9.21
N TYR A 486 19.42 6.10 8.42
CA TYR A 486 18.03 6.33 8.03
C TYR A 486 17.88 6.39 6.49
N ASN A 487 16.79 6.97 5.99
CA ASN A 487 16.49 7.00 4.56
C ASN A 487 15.52 8.15 4.20
N PRO A 488 15.50 8.60 2.93
CA PRO A 488 14.44 9.44 2.40
C PRO A 488 13.08 8.74 2.46
N TYR A 489 12.00 9.50 2.31
CA TYR A 489 10.64 8.95 2.41
C TYR A 489 10.19 8.21 1.13
N ARG A 490 10.80 8.50 -0.03
CA ARG A 490 10.40 7.96 -1.33
C ARG A 490 11.61 7.52 -2.16
N VAL A 491 11.48 6.41 -2.86
CA VAL A 491 12.41 5.97 -3.91
C VAL A 491 11.76 6.04 -5.28
N THR A 492 12.56 6.30 -6.30
CA THR A 492 12.16 6.38 -7.70
C THR A 492 13.18 5.64 -8.58
N LYS A 493 12.86 5.39 -9.85
CA LYS A 493 13.85 4.87 -10.81
C LYS A 493 15.11 5.73 -10.85
N ASP A 494 14.91 7.05 -10.98
CA ASP A 494 15.98 8.03 -11.10
C ASP A 494 16.74 8.25 -9.77
N GLY A 495 16.24 7.78 -8.61
CA GLY A 495 16.93 7.92 -7.32
C GLY A 495 15.99 7.88 -6.13
N PHE A 496 15.87 9.01 -5.44
CA PHE A 496 15.02 9.19 -4.26
C PHE A 496 14.67 10.67 -4.03
N ASP A 497 13.58 10.88 -3.29
CA ASP A 497 13.06 12.20 -2.88
C ASP A 497 12.94 12.29 -1.36
N TRP A 498 13.30 13.44 -0.80
CA TRP A 498 13.05 13.80 0.60
C TRP A 498 11.90 14.81 0.71
N GLU A 499 11.32 14.90 1.90
CA GLU A 499 10.28 15.91 2.19
C GLU A 499 10.94 17.27 2.44
N THR A 500 10.19 18.34 2.15
CA THR A 500 10.59 19.72 2.41
C THR A 500 9.56 20.38 3.32
N ILE A 501 9.96 21.40 4.08
CA ILE A 501 9.06 22.17 4.93
C ILE A 501 8.26 23.15 4.06
N GLU A 502 6.93 23.10 4.16
CA GLU A 502 5.99 24.05 3.56
C GLU A 502 5.39 24.91 4.69
N PRO A 503 5.74 26.21 4.82
CA PRO A 503 5.35 27.04 5.97
C PRO A 503 3.84 27.12 6.22
N ASP A 504 3.04 27.07 5.15
CA ASP A 504 1.58 27.20 5.22
C ASP A 504 0.85 25.84 5.33
N ASN A 505 1.58 24.73 5.32
CA ASN A 505 1.03 23.38 5.42
C ASN A 505 1.32 22.80 6.81
N PRO A 506 0.34 22.75 7.73
CA PRO A 506 0.54 22.22 9.07
C PRO A 506 0.85 20.71 9.10
N TRP A 507 0.72 20.02 7.96
CA TRP A 507 1.10 18.61 7.78
C TRP A 507 2.50 18.43 7.18
N SER A 508 3.18 19.52 6.83
CA SER A 508 4.54 19.51 6.30
C SER A 508 5.55 19.69 7.42
N TYR A 509 6.04 18.57 7.93
CA TYR A 509 7.19 18.49 8.82
C TYR A 509 8.25 17.60 8.13
N ILE A 510 9.44 17.43 8.67
CA ILE A 510 10.48 16.52 8.13
C ILE A 510 10.95 15.54 9.22
N GLY A 511 11.53 14.41 8.84
CA GLY A 511 12.11 13.46 9.78
C GLY A 511 12.32 12.07 9.19
N TYR A 512 12.64 11.11 10.05
CA TYR A 512 12.92 9.71 9.68
C TYR A 512 12.03 8.76 10.46
N TRP A 513 11.31 7.87 9.77
CA TRP A 513 10.48 6.85 10.42
C TRP A 513 11.36 5.75 11.04
N GLY A 514 11.04 5.37 12.28
CA GLY A 514 11.85 4.44 13.06
C GLY A 514 11.92 3.02 12.51
N ASP A 515 10.85 2.56 11.84
CA ASP A 515 10.70 1.20 11.34
C ASP A 515 11.32 0.98 9.94
N HIS A 516 11.57 2.05 9.17
CA HIS A 516 11.92 1.98 7.74
C HIS A 516 13.17 1.17 7.40
N GLN A 517 14.01 0.82 8.37
CA GLN A 517 15.31 0.18 8.12
C GLN A 517 15.29 -1.33 8.36
N ILE A 518 15.18 -1.74 9.62
CA ILE A 518 15.59 -3.07 10.09
C ILE A 518 14.79 -4.19 9.42
N ILE A 519 13.48 -4.23 9.61
CA ILE A 519 12.67 -5.39 9.20
C ILE A 519 12.57 -5.49 7.67
N TYR A 520 12.43 -4.38 6.96
CA TYR A 520 12.29 -4.39 5.50
C TYR A 520 13.59 -4.80 4.81
N LEU A 521 14.74 -4.33 5.30
CA LEU A 521 16.04 -4.81 4.83
C LEU A 521 16.22 -6.30 5.13
N LEU A 522 15.89 -6.72 6.36
CA LEU A 522 16.06 -8.10 6.80
C LEU A 522 15.36 -9.10 5.88
N LYS A 523 14.12 -8.81 5.46
CA LYS A 523 13.39 -9.72 4.57
C LYS A 523 14.11 -9.94 3.24
N PHE A 524 14.78 -8.92 2.70
CA PHE A 524 15.62 -9.10 1.52
C PHE A 524 16.91 -9.89 1.80
N LEU A 525 17.54 -9.65 2.95
CA LEU A 525 18.76 -10.36 3.35
C LEU A 525 18.50 -11.85 3.59
N GLU A 526 17.40 -12.19 4.27
CA GLU A 526 16.94 -13.57 4.44
C GLU A 526 16.63 -14.23 3.10
N PHE A 527 15.96 -13.49 2.20
CA PHE A 527 15.63 -13.99 0.86
C PHE A 527 16.88 -14.34 0.06
N ILE A 528 17.85 -13.41 -0.08
CA ILE A 528 19.05 -13.64 -0.88
C ILE A 528 19.92 -14.76 -0.29
N GLU A 529 20.03 -14.85 1.05
CA GLU A 529 20.85 -15.90 1.68
C GLU A 529 20.24 -17.29 1.46
N ASN A 530 18.91 -17.38 1.40
CA ASN A 530 18.21 -18.62 1.07
C ASN A 530 18.39 -19.02 -0.41
N HIS A 531 18.36 -18.07 -1.34
CA HIS A 531 18.42 -18.34 -2.79
C HIS A 531 19.85 -18.44 -3.34
N ALA A 532 20.78 -17.67 -2.79
CA ALA A 532 22.17 -17.54 -3.22
C ALA A 532 23.09 -17.45 -1.98
N PRO A 533 23.25 -18.56 -1.21
CA PRO A 533 24.06 -18.57 0.00
C PRO A 533 25.50 -18.12 -0.27
N GLY A 534 26.05 -17.31 0.63
CA GLY A 534 27.40 -16.72 0.48
C GLY A 534 27.46 -15.49 -0.45
N LYS A 535 26.36 -15.11 -1.11
CA LYS A 535 26.34 -13.91 -1.97
C LYS A 535 26.50 -12.62 -1.16
N LEU A 536 25.88 -12.51 0.02
CA LEU A 536 26.08 -11.36 0.90
C LEU A 536 27.52 -11.26 1.40
N GLU A 537 28.14 -12.40 1.76
CA GLU A 537 29.54 -12.46 2.17
C GLU A 537 30.48 -11.91 1.08
N SER A 538 30.16 -12.16 -0.19
CA SER A 538 30.95 -11.63 -1.31
C SER A 538 31.03 -10.09 -1.37
N TYR A 539 30.15 -9.38 -0.66
CA TYR A 539 30.15 -7.92 -0.56
C TYR A 539 30.82 -7.36 0.70
N PHE A 540 31.34 -8.20 1.59
CA PHE A 540 31.90 -7.77 2.88
C PHE A 540 33.12 -6.86 2.74
N ASP A 541 33.94 -7.08 1.72
CA ASP A 541 35.17 -6.33 1.44
C ASP A 541 35.10 -5.49 0.16
N GLN A 542 33.95 -5.45 -0.53
CA GLN A 542 33.75 -4.68 -1.76
C GLN A 542 33.20 -3.28 -1.49
N GLU A 543 33.92 -2.24 -1.91
CA GLU A 543 33.50 -0.83 -1.78
C GLU A 543 32.55 -0.39 -2.91
N LEU A 544 31.35 -0.98 -2.94
CA LEU A 544 30.34 -0.73 -3.97
C LEU A 544 29.14 0.11 -3.49
N PHE A 545 29.00 0.30 -2.18
CA PHE A 545 27.85 1.00 -1.60
C PHE A 545 28.14 2.47 -1.36
N VAL A 546 27.09 3.28 -1.37
CA VAL A 546 27.16 4.74 -1.18
C VAL A 546 26.18 5.20 -0.09
N TYR A 547 26.28 6.45 0.36
CA TYR A 547 25.29 7.04 1.27
C TYR A 547 24.45 8.10 0.56
N ALA A 548 23.13 8.04 0.77
CA ALA A 548 22.24 9.13 0.40
C ALA A 548 22.55 10.39 1.22
N ASN A 549 22.59 11.54 0.55
CA ASN A 549 22.80 12.86 1.14
C ASN A 549 21.46 13.57 1.28
N VAL A 550 20.72 13.22 2.32
CA VAL A 550 19.44 13.87 2.66
C VAL A 550 19.76 15.11 3.50
N PRO A 551 19.19 16.30 3.20
CA PRO A 551 19.53 17.56 3.87
C PRO A 551 18.90 17.71 5.26
N TYR A 552 18.95 16.66 6.07
CA TYR A 552 18.45 16.63 7.44
C TYR A 552 19.64 16.54 8.40
N LYS A 553 19.63 17.35 9.46
CA LYS A 553 20.65 17.33 10.52
C LYS A 553 20.02 16.92 11.83
N VAL A 554 20.37 15.73 12.31
CA VAL A 554 19.95 15.27 13.63
C VAL A 554 20.76 16.02 14.70
N LYS A 555 20.07 16.71 15.62
CA LYS A 555 20.68 17.54 16.68
C LYS A 555 21.56 16.73 17.63
N SER A 556 22.29 17.44 18.49
CA SER A 556 23.16 16.81 19.50
C SER A 556 22.34 15.95 20.47
N TYR A 557 22.93 14.91 21.06
CA TYR A 557 22.26 14.08 22.06
C TYR A 557 21.71 14.91 23.23
N ARG A 558 22.44 15.94 23.65
CA ARG A 558 22.02 16.85 24.71
C ARG A 558 20.73 17.60 24.35
N ASP A 559 20.65 18.13 23.13
CA ASP A 559 19.47 18.87 22.67
C ASP A 559 18.28 17.92 22.49
N THR A 560 18.51 16.71 21.97
CA THR A 560 17.50 15.66 21.88
C THR A 560 16.96 15.28 23.26
N LEU A 561 17.82 15.14 24.27
CA LEU A 561 17.39 14.83 25.64
C LEU A 561 16.61 15.98 26.28
N GLN A 562 16.95 17.23 25.94
CA GLN A 562 16.25 18.42 26.40
C GLN A 562 14.86 18.55 25.77
N ASN A 563 14.73 18.31 24.46
CA ASN A 563 13.45 18.32 23.76
C ASN A 563 13.42 17.26 22.64
N PRO A 564 12.93 16.04 22.92
CA PRO A 564 12.98 14.96 21.95
C PRO A 564 11.94 15.06 20.83
N LYS A 565 11.12 16.12 20.83
CA LYS A 565 10.18 16.44 19.74
C LYS A 565 10.76 17.41 18.71
N ASP A 566 11.89 18.06 18.99
CA ASP A 566 12.57 19.02 18.12
C ASP A 566 14.04 18.62 17.95
N THR A 567 14.28 17.70 17.01
CA THR A 567 15.50 16.90 16.96
C THR A 567 16.15 16.86 15.58
N ILE A 568 15.48 17.35 14.54
CA ILE A 568 16.00 17.35 13.17
C ILE A 568 15.76 18.70 12.51
N GLU A 569 16.84 19.30 12.02
CA GLU A 569 16.83 20.55 11.27
C GLU A 569 16.93 20.27 9.76
N PHE A 570 16.25 21.08 8.95
CA PHE A 570 16.38 21.05 7.49
C PHE A 570 17.51 21.98 7.04
N ASP A 571 18.54 21.45 6.38
CA ASP A 571 19.65 22.24 5.83
C ASP A 571 19.30 22.75 4.42
N GLU A 572 18.65 23.91 4.36
CA GLU A 572 18.26 24.56 3.09
C GLU A 572 19.45 24.82 2.15
N LYS A 573 20.63 25.15 2.71
CA LYS A 573 21.83 25.39 1.89
C LYS A 573 22.29 24.11 1.21
N LEU A 574 22.21 22.99 1.93
CA LEU A 574 22.52 21.68 1.38
C LEU A 574 21.49 21.25 0.32
N ASP A 575 20.19 21.44 0.58
CA ASP A 575 19.12 21.14 -0.39
C ASP A 575 19.32 21.90 -1.71
N HIS A 576 19.50 23.23 -1.64
CA HIS A 576 19.75 24.05 -2.83
C HIS A 576 21.01 23.63 -3.57
N ARG A 577 22.09 23.29 -2.85
CA ARG A 577 23.33 22.80 -3.46
C ARG A 577 23.10 21.48 -4.19
N ILE A 578 22.47 20.50 -3.55
CA ILE A 578 22.21 19.19 -4.17
C ILE A 578 21.34 19.35 -5.41
N ARG A 579 20.27 20.16 -5.36
CA ARG A 579 19.40 20.41 -6.52
C ARG A 579 20.16 21.08 -7.66
N ALA A 580 21.00 22.07 -7.38
CA ALA A 580 21.81 22.72 -8.40
C ALA A 580 22.85 21.78 -9.03
N GLU A 581 23.44 20.87 -8.25
CA GLU A 581 24.39 19.88 -8.76
C GLU A 581 23.70 18.73 -9.52
N ARG A 582 22.45 18.38 -9.18
CA ARG A 582 21.64 17.41 -9.94
C ARG A 582 21.46 17.82 -11.40
N GLU A 583 21.31 19.13 -11.68
CA GLU A 583 21.23 19.65 -13.05
C GLU A 583 22.52 19.48 -13.87
N LYS A 584 23.67 19.28 -13.20
CA LYS A 584 25.00 19.12 -13.84
C LYS A 584 25.43 17.66 -13.92
N MET A 585 25.39 16.96 -12.79
CA MET A 585 25.92 15.60 -12.62
C MET A 585 24.86 14.53 -12.88
N GLY A 586 23.58 14.83 -12.67
CA GLY A 586 22.51 13.84 -12.59
C GLY A 586 22.17 13.47 -11.14
N ALA A 587 21.40 12.40 -10.96
CA ALA A 587 20.86 12.00 -9.66
C ALA A 587 21.92 11.68 -8.59
N ASP A 588 23.09 11.18 -9.00
CA ASP A 588 24.23 10.88 -8.13
C ASP A 588 24.76 12.11 -7.36
N ALA A 589 24.42 13.33 -7.76
CA ALA A 589 24.70 14.54 -6.98
C ALA A 589 24.05 14.53 -5.57
N ALA A 590 23.03 13.68 -5.37
CA ALA A 590 22.42 13.47 -4.06
C ALA A 590 23.12 12.39 -3.22
N LEU A 591 24.30 11.93 -3.62
CA LEU A 591 25.13 11.03 -2.81
C LEU A 591 26.14 11.83 -1.98
N LEU A 592 26.53 11.26 -0.84
CA LEU A 592 27.49 11.90 0.06
C LEU A 592 28.89 11.88 -0.56
N GLN A 593 29.59 13.02 -0.48
CA GLN A 593 30.96 13.16 -0.95
C GLN A 593 31.94 13.20 0.23
N ASP A 594 33.15 12.70 0.01
CA ASP A 594 34.27 12.82 0.95
C ASP A 594 34.88 14.24 0.93
N SER A 595 35.90 14.47 1.78
CA SER A 595 36.61 15.75 1.84
C SER A 595 37.35 16.13 0.54
N ASN A 596 37.52 15.21 -0.40
CA ASN A 596 38.15 15.43 -1.70
C ASN A 596 37.11 15.73 -2.80
N GLY A 597 35.81 15.66 -2.49
CA GLY A 597 34.72 15.85 -3.45
C GLY A 597 34.37 14.60 -4.26
N ALA A 598 34.92 13.43 -3.92
CA ALA A 598 34.57 12.15 -4.54
C ALA A 598 33.34 11.55 -3.87
N ILE A 599 32.48 10.84 -4.62
CA ILE A 599 31.36 10.10 -4.03
C ILE A 599 31.93 9.02 -3.12
N LEU A 600 31.52 9.02 -1.85
CA LEU A 600 32.04 8.11 -0.85
C LEU A 600 31.54 6.68 -1.12
N THR A 601 32.47 5.75 -1.29
CA THR A 601 32.22 4.31 -1.40
C THR A 601 32.52 3.59 -0.08
N VAL A 602 31.70 2.60 0.26
CA VAL A 602 31.78 1.82 1.49
C VAL A 602 31.42 0.36 1.25
N THR A 603 31.79 -0.51 2.19
CA THR A 603 31.46 -1.94 2.14
C THR A 603 30.04 -2.24 2.60
N PHE A 604 29.53 -3.44 2.29
CA PHE A 604 28.23 -3.90 2.80
C PHE A 604 28.19 -3.85 4.33
N LEU A 605 29.24 -4.36 5.01
CA LEU A 605 29.27 -4.37 6.47
C LEU A 605 29.31 -2.96 7.08
N GLU A 606 29.91 -1.97 6.40
CA GLU A 606 29.80 -0.57 6.85
C GLU A 606 28.35 -0.07 6.77
N LYS A 607 27.62 -0.40 5.70
CA LYS A 607 26.18 -0.05 5.57
C LYS A 607 25.33 -0.68 6.67
N ILE A 608 25.60 -1.94 7.01
CA ILE A 608 24.92 -2.63 8.10
C ILE A 608 25.25 -1.99 9.44
N LEU A 609 26.53 -1.68 9.68
CA LEU A 609 26.95 -1.00 10.92
C LEU A 609 26.29 0.37 11.05
N ALA A 610 26.18 1.15 9.97
CA ALA A 610 25.52 2.45 10.01
C ALA A 610 24.09 2.34 10.55
N THR A 611 23.28 1.40 10.02
CA THR A 611 21.88 1.24 10.44
C THR A 611 21.74 0.59 11.83
N VAL A 612 22.57 -0.42 12.15
CA VAL A 612 22.55 -1.08 13.46
C VAL A 612 23.01 -0.13 14.56
N LEU A 613 24.12 0.59 14.37
CA LEU A 613 24.64 1.53 15.36
C LEU A 613 23.71 2.72 15.57
N ALA A 614 23.02 3.20 14.51
CA ALA A 614 21.97 4.21 14.67
C ALA A 614 20.85 3.72 15.60
N LYS A 615 20.38 2.47 15.46
CA LYS A 615 19.38 1.89 16.36
C LYS A 615 19.94 1.65 17.77
N MET A 616 21.14 1.09 17.89
CA MET A 616 21.79 0.85 19.19
C MET A 616 22.12 2.15 19.93
N SER A 617 22.42 3.25 19.23
CA SER A 617 22.60 4.56 19.86
C SER A 617 21.33 5.13 20.50
N ASN A 618 20.16 4.61 20.10
CA ASN A 618 18.85 4.96 20.64
C ASN A 618 18.27 3.85 21.53
N PHE A 619 19.05 2.81 21.85
CA PHE A 619 18.60 1.72 22.71
C PHE A 619 18.51 2.18 24.17
N ILE A 620 17.32 2.03 24.74
CA ILE A 620 17.06 2.23 26.16
C ILE A 620 16.84 0.84 26.76
N PRO A 621 17.75 0.32 27.63
CA PRO A 621 17.60 -1.00 28.24
C PRO A 621 16.22 -1.16 28.90
N GLU A 622 15.60 -2.34 28.77
CA GLU A 622 14.22 -2.67 29.18
C GLU A 622 13.11 -1.75 28.63
N GLY A 623 13.43 -0.74 27.82
CA GLY A 623 12.48 0.23 27.26
C GLY A 623 12.20 0.02 25.76
N GLY A 624 13.24 -0.29 24.97
CA GLY A 624 13.16 -0.45 23.51
C GLY A 624 14.07 0.52 22.74
N ILE A 625 13.74 0.82 21.49
CA ILE A 625 14.45 1.82 20.65
C ILE A 625 13.71 3.16 20.72
N TRP A 626 14.41 4.23 21.10
CA TRP A 626 13.82 5.55 21.31
C TRP A 626 13.29 6.19 20.01
N MET A 627 12.05 6.68 20.01
CA MET A 627 11.39 7.32 18.87
C MET A 627 11.59 8.84 18.88
N ASN A 628 12.76 9.31 18.44
CA ASN A 628 13.16 10.72 18.59
C ASN A 628 13.50 11.41 17.25
N THR A 629 12.96 10.93 16.12
CA THR A 629 13.34 11.38 14.77
C THR A 629 12.22 12.10 14.00
N GLN A 630 11.34 12.81 14.73
CA GLN A 630 10.24 13.64 14.18
C GLN A 630 9.22 12.91 13.28
N ARG A 631 9.27 11.57 13.23
CA ARG A 631 8.32 10.72 12.52
C ARG A 631 7.98 9.48 13.34
N PRO A 632 6.74 8.96 13.20
CA PRO A 632 6.35 7.71 13.86
C PRO A 632 7.04 6.49 13.24
N GLU A 633 6.55 5.31 13.58
CA GLU A 633 6.85 4.07 12.88
C GLU A 633 5.71 3.71 11.90
N TRP A 634 5.29 2.44 11.84
CA TRP A 634 4.25 1.99 10.89
C TRP A 634 2.90 2.68 11.14
N ASN A 635 2.47 2.79 12.41
CA ASN A 635 1.19 3.38 12.78
C ASN A 635 1.26 4.91 12.88
N ASP A 636 0.90 5.61 11.81
CA ASP A 636 0.90 7.07 11.78
C ASP A 636 -0.15 7.70 12.73
N ALA A 637 -1.18 6.94 13.14
CA ALA A 637 -2.18 7.43 14.09
C ALA A 637 -1.65 7.54 15.53
N ASN A 638 -0.53 6.89 15.86
CA ASN A 638 0.20 7.01 17.13
C ASN A 638 1.39 8.00 17.04
N ASN A 639 1.30 9.00 16.16
CA ASN A 639 2.39 9.95 15.93
C ASN A 639 2.78 10.82 17.14
N ALA A 640 1.94 10.98 18.15
CA ALA A 640 2.32 11.76 19.34
C ALA A 640 3.30 11.03 20.27
N LEU A 641 3.48 9.70 20.08
CA LEU A 641 4.55 8.94 20.72
C LEU A 641 5.94 9.44 20.33
N VAL A 642 6.11 10.07 19.16
CA VAL A 642 7.38 10.68 18.78
C VAL A 642 7.81 11.69 19.85
N GLY A 643 9.02 11.54 20.36
CA GLY A 643 9.54 12.27 21.51
C GLY A 643 9.82 11.34 22.69
N ASN A 644 8.78 10.90 23.40
CA ASN A 644 8.95 10.10 24.62
C ASN A 644 8.68 8.60 24.42
N GLY A 645 8.15 8.22 23.26
CA GLY A 645 7.85 6.84 22.89
C GLY A 645 9.11 6.02 22.67
N VAL A 646 9.05 4.75 23.04
CA VAL A 646 10.15 3.79 22.89
C VAL A 646 9.58 2.51 22.29
N SER A 647 10.13 2.07 21.17
CA SER A 647 9.63 0.95 20.36
C SER A 647 10.25 -0.38 20.78
N MET A 648 9.44 -1.25 21.39
CA MET A 648 9.78 -2.67 21.54
C MET A 648 9.55 -3.45 20.24
N VAL A 649 8.68 -2.94 19.36
CA VAL A 649 8.44 -3.48 18.01
C VAL A 649 9.75 -3.53 17.22
N THR A 650 10.41 -2.38 17.06
CA THR A 650 11.70 -2.31 16.36
C THR A 650 12.80 -3.09 17.08
N LEU A 651 12.76 -3.17 18.42
CA LEU A 651 13.70 -3.99 19.18
C LEU A 651 13.56 -5.49 18.86
N CYS A 652 12.33 -6.02 18.78
CA CYS A 652 12.08 -7.42 18.43
C CYS A 652 12.59 -7.76 17.04
N TYR A 653 12.39 -6.86 16.07
CA TYR A 653 12.92 -7.03 14.72
C TYR A 653 14.45 -6.86 14.67
N LEU A 654 15.03 -5.97 15.47
CA LEU A 654 16.49 -5.83 15.61
C LEU A 654 17.12 -7.08 16.20
N ARG A 655 16.43 -7.77 17.12
CA ARG A 655 16.86 -9.07 17.63
C ARG A 655 16.92 -10.11 16.49
N ARG A 656 15.88 -10.24 15.66
CA ARG A 656 15.91 -11.15 14.49
C ARG A 656 17.04 -10.78 13.52
N PHE A 657 17.22 -9.48 13.28
CA PHE A 657 18.29 -8.96 12.43
C PHE A 657 19.68 -9.34 12.94
N LEU A 658 19.98 -9.09 14.22
CA LEU A 658 21.27 -9.45 14.81
C LEU A 658 21.48 -10.97 14.87
N HIS A 659 20.42 -11.76 15.09
CA HIS A 659 20.51 -13.22 15.05
C HIS A 659 20.83 -13.75 13.65
N PHE A 660 20.23 -13.16 12.61
CA PHE A 660 20.59 -13.44 11.21
C PHE A 660 22.08 -13.12 10.96
N PHE A 661 22.53 -11.93 11.36
CA PHE A 661 23.93 -11.53 11.21
C PHE A 661 24.89 -12.40 12.02
N LYS A 662 24.50 -12.87 13.21
CA LYS A 662 25.30 -13.81 14.00
C LYS A 662 25.61 -15.08 13.21
N LYS A 663 24.60 -15.67 12.55
CA LYS A 663 24.76 -16.87 11.72
C LYS A 663 25.66 -16.59 10.52
N MET A 664 25.42 -15.50 9.80
CA MET A 664 26.19 -15.12 8.62
C MET A 664 27.66 -14.83 8.95
N LEU A 665 27.92 -14.04 10.00
CA LEU A 665 29.28 -13.76 10.45
C LEU A 665 30.00 -15.02 10.92
N ALA A 666 29.31 -15.98 11.54
CA ALA A 666 29.91 -17.23 11.99
C ALA A 666 30.29 -18.18 10.84
N ALA A 667 29.52 -18.16 9.74
CA ALA A 667 29.78 -18.96 8.55
C ALA A 667 30.90 -18.38 7.65
N SER A 668 31.22 -17.09 7.81
CA SER A 668 32.19 -16.40 6.94
C SER A 668 33.65 -16.74 7.24
N ASP A 669 34.45 -16.87 6.17
CA ASP A 669 35.90 -17.07 6.20
C ASP A 669 36.69 -15.74 6.21
N VAL A 670 36.02 -14.61 5.97
CA VAL A 670 36.63 -13.27 6.00
C VAL A 670 37.19 -12.97 7.40
N GLN A 671 38.42 -12.46 7.47
CA GLN A 671 39.06 -12.20 8.77
C GLN A 671 38.85 -10.77 9.27
N GLN A 672 38.88 -9.81 8.36
CA GLN A 672 38.76 -8.39 8.66
C GLN A 672 38.14 -7.65 7.47
N VAL A 673 37.48 -6.52 7.73
CA VAL A 673 36.91 -5.65 6.68
C VAL A 673 37.28 -4.19 6.90
N GLY A 674 37.27 -3.41 5.82
CA GLY A 674 37.47 -1.96 5.86
C GLY A 674 36.17 -1.22 6.19
N ILE A 675 36.22 -0.34 7.17
CA ILE A 675 35.15 0.64 7.48
C ILE A 675 35.75 2.04 7.62
N SER A 676 34.98 3.09 7.35
CA SER A 676 35.44 4.47 7.51
C SER A 676 35.98 4.75 8.92
N THR A 677 37.05 5.54 9.02
CA THR A 677 37.71 5.84 10.31
C THR A 677 36.75 6.42 11.36
N GLU A 678 35.81 7.23 10.92
CA GLU A 678 34.75 7.86 11.69
C GLU A 678 33.75 6.81 12.20
N MET A 679 33.38 5.84 11.35
CA MET A 679 32.50 4.73 11.72
C MET A 679 33.16 3.78 12.72
N MET A 680 34.47 3.53 12.57
CA MET A 680 35.24 2.73 13.53
C MET A 680 35.20 3.35 14.94
N ALA A 681 35.32 4.67 15.05
CA ALA A 681 35.23 5.36 16.34
C ALA A 681 33.83 5.22 16.96
N PHE A 682 32.78 5.35 16.13
CA PHE A 682 31.40 5.15 16.57
C PHE A 682 31.17 3.72 17.08
N PHE A 683 31.55 2.71 16.29
CA PHE A 683 31.47 1.30 16.62
C PHE A 683 32.15 0.99 17.97
N LYS A 684 33.40 1.42 18.15
CA LYS A 684 34.17 1.17 19.38
C LYS A 684 33.51 1.78 20.61
N ASN A 685 33.01 3.00 20.52
CA ASN A 685 32.37 3.68 21.66
C ASN A 685 31.07 3.00 22.07
N VAL A 686 30.26 2.55 21.10
CA VAL A 686 29.04 1.78 21.39
C VAL A 686 29.38 0.42 22.00
N ALA A 687 30.31 -0.33 21.41
CA ALA A 687 30.74 -1.62 21.92
C ALA A 687 31.29 -1.51 23.36
N GLN A 688 32.19 -0.56 23.61
CA GLN A 688 32.74 -0.31 24.94
C GLN A 688 31.66 0.03 25.98
N THR A 689 30.65 0.81 25.58
CA THR A 689 29.53 1.16 26.48
C THR A 689 28.74 -0.08 26.89
N LEU A 690 28.43 -0.97 25.95
CA LEU A 690 27.73 -2.22 26.25
C LEU A 690 28.60 -3.16 27.09
N GLU A 691 29.90 -3.30 26.77
CA GLU A 691 30.82 -4.18 27.49
C GLU A 691 30.98 -3.75 28.94
N ALA A 692 31.14 -2.44 29.20
CA ALA A 692 31.26 -1.90 30.54
C ALA A 692 30.03 -2.14 31.41
N ASN A 693 28.85 -2.34 30.80
CA ASN A 693 27.57 -2.48 31.47
C ASN A 693 26.97 -3.90 31.38
N GLN A 694 27.67 -4.88 30.79
CA GLN A 694 27.17 -6.25 30.63
C GLN A 694 26.77 -6.90 31.96
N HIS A 695 27.47 -6.58 33.05
CA HIS A 695 27.21 -7.11 34.39
C HIS A 695 25.78 -6.82 34.90
N LEU A 696 25.12 -5.77 34.38
CA LEU A 696 23.77 -5.37 34.75
C LEU A 696 22.70 -6.37 34.28
N LEU A 697 22.98 -7.19 33.26
CA LEU A 697 22.06 -8.18 32.71
C LEU A 697 21.74 -9.34 33.67
N SER A 698 22.46 -9.43 34.79
CA SER A 698 22.20 -10.42 35.85
C SER A 698 20.95 -10.15 36.68
N GLY A 699 20.31 -8.98 36.51
CA GLY A 699 19.09 -8.60 37.22
C GLY A 699 18.33 -7.47 36.52
N LYS A 700 17.44 -6.81 37.28
CA LYS A 700 16.71 -5.63 36.80
C LYS A 700 17.65 -4.43 36.72
N ILE A 701 17.59 -3.67 35.64
CA ILE A 701 18.41 -2.47 35.42
C ILE A 701 17.75 -1.28 36.12
N SER A 702 18.50 -0.56 36.97
CA SER A 702 17.98 0.62 37.67
C SER A 702 17.82 1.81 36.72
N ASP A 703 16.98 2.78 37.05
CA ASP A 703 16.78 3.97 36.20
C ASP A 703 18.05 4.84 36.06
N GLN A 704 18.95 4.78 37.05
CA GLN A 704 20.28 5.41 36.99
C GLN A 704 21.21 4.68 36.03
N ASP A 705 21.22 3.35 36.09
CA ASP A 705 22.01 2.53 35.16
C ASP A 705 21.47 2.65 33.73
N ARG A 706 20.14 2.70 33.57
CA ARG A 706 19.47 2.91 32.29
C ARG A 706 19.88 4.24 31.66
N ARG A 707 19.91 5.30 32.46
CA ARG A 707 20.43 6.62 32.05
C ARG A 707 21.90 6.53 31.65
N ARG A 708 22.75 5.86 32.44
CA ARG A 708 24.18 5.70 32.15
C ARG A 708 24.43 5.01 30.81
N VAL A 709 23.70 3.94 30.52
CA VAL A 709 23.80 3.22 29.25
C VAL A 709 23.33 4.12 28.10
N LEU A 710 22.16 4.76 28.23
CA LEU A 710 21.64 5.67 27.20
C LEU A 710 22.59 6.84 26.91
N ASP A 711 23.18 7.46 27.94
CA ASP A 711 24.14 8.55 27.77
C ASP A 711 25.38 8.11 26.98
N GLY A 712 25.95 6.94 27.29
CA GLY A 712 27.10 6.42 26.56
C GLY A 712 26.80 6.12 25.09
N LEU A 713 25.63 5.51 24.83
CA LEU A 713 25.18 5.15 23.48
C LEU A 713 24.80 6.38 22.64
N GLY A 714 23.99 7.28 23.20
CA GLY A 714 23.51 8.49 22.54
C GLY A 714 24.63 9.50 22.26
N GLN A 715 25.57 9.65 23.20
CA GLN A 715 26.74 10.51 22.99
C GLN A 715 27.67 9.97 21.90
N ALA A 716 27.87 8.64 21.83
CA ALA A 716 28.65 8.02 20.76
C ALA A 716 28.04 8.32 19.38
N GLY A 717 26.72 8.19 19.25
CA GLY A 717 26.00 8.56 18.03
C GLY A 717 26.08 10.05 17.71
N SER A 718 26.04 10.93 18.72
CA SER A 718 26.14 12.39 18.55
C SER A 718 27.49 12.79 18.00
N SER A 719 28.56 12.33 18.64
CA SER A 719 29.91 12.66 18.23
C SER A 719 30.22 12.18 16.80
N PHE A 720 29.68 11.02 16.39
CA PHE A 720 29.82 10.54 15.02
C PHE A 720 29.15 11.46 13.99
N ARG A 721 27.87 11.77 14.16
CA ARG A 721 27.13 12.59 13.18
C ARG A 721 27.62 14.04 13.14
N GLU A 722 27.95 14.63 14.29
CA GLU A 722 28.47 15.99 14.37
C GLU A 722 29.82 16.11 13.65
N GLN A 723 30.71 15.11 13.80
CA GLN A 723 31.95 15.03 13.06
C GLN A 723 31.72 15.03 11.55
N VAL A 724 30.79 14.20 11.05
CA VAL A 724 30.50 14.12 9.61
C VAL A 724 29.84 15.40 9.10
N TYR A 725 28.88 15.98 9.82
CA TYR A 725 28.21 17.22 9.42
C TYR A 725 29.17 18.41 9.34
N GLN A 726 30.18 18.48 10.21
CA GLN A 726 31.13 19.61 10.27
C GLN A 726 32.36 19.42 9.39
N HIS A 727 32.86 18.19 9.26
CA HIS A 727 34.17 17.91 8.66
C HIS A 727 34.13 16.96 7.46
N HIS A 728 32.96 16.43 7.08
CA HIS A 728 32.79 15.37 6.08
C HIS A 728 33.56 14.08 6.45
N PHE A 729 33.40 13.03 5.64
CA PHE A 729 34.26 11.85 5.74
C PHE A 729 35.63 12.14 5.13
N GLN A 730 36.71 11.67 5.76
CA GLN A 730 38.08 11.82 5.25
C GLN A 730 38.42 10.92 4.06
N GLY A 731 37.55 9.96 3.72
CA GLY A 731 37.81 8.94 2.70
C GLY A 731 38.80 7.85 3.13
N LYS A 732 39.20 7.81 4.40
CA LYS A 732 40.12 6.80 4.94
C LYS A 732 39.36 5.65 5.60
N LYS A 733 39.87 4.43 5.41
CA LYS A 733 39.34 3.20 6.04
C LYS A 733 40.24 2.70 7.15
N ALA A 734 39.63 2.15 8.19
CA ALA A 734 40.26 1.38 9.25
C ALA A 734 39.79 -0.09 9.17
N SER A 735 40.67 -1.02 9.51
CA SER A 735 40.33 -2.45 9.49
C SER A 735 39.67 -2.88 10.80
N VAL A 736 38.52 -3.55 10.72
CA VAL A 736 37.81 -4.18 11.85
C VAL A 736 37.90 -5.71 11.73
N PRO A 737 38.41 -6.43 12.75
CA PRO A 737 38.34 -7.89 12.78
C PRO A 737 36.89 -8.38 12.85
N LEU A 738 36.52 -9.40 12.08
CA LEU A 738 35.17 -10.00 12.17
C LEU A 738 34.90 -10.58 13.56
N GLY A 739 35.93 -11.03 14.27
CA GLY A 739 35.80 -11.47 15.66
C GLY A 739 35.27 -10.38 16.60
N ASP A 740 35.60 -9.11 16.35
CA ASP A 740 35.11 -7.97 17.14
C ASP A 740 33.63 -7.71 16.81
N LEU A 741 33.24 -7.83 15.53
CA LEU A 741 31.84 -7.74 15.11
C LEU A 741 30.99 -8.87 15.71
N ARG A 742 31.49 -10.11 15.73
CA ARG A 742 30.81 -11.25 16.37
C ARG A 742 30.56 -10.99 17.85
N ARG A 743 31.59 -10.53 18.59
CA ARG A 743 31.44 -10.15 20.01
C ARG A 743 30.42 -9.04 20.23
N PHE A 744 30.43 -8.01 19.38
CA PHE A 744 29.45 -6.94 19.43
C PHE A 744 28.02 -7.43 19.18
N VAL A 745 27.81 -8.27 18.17
CA VAL A 745 26.49 -8.87 17.86
C VAL A 745 26.00 -9.74 19.01
N ASP A 746 26.86 -10.60 19.58
CA ASP A 746 26.50 -11.44 20.73
C ASP A 746 26.13 -10.61 21.96
N LEU A 747 26.86 -9.53 22.22
CA LEU A 747 26.58 -8.63 23.32
C LEU A 747 25.29 -7.85 23.10
N GLY A 748 25.09 -7.33 21.88
CA GLY A 748 23.84 -6.68 21.48
C GLY A 748 22.65 -7.59 21.71
N LEU A 749 22.69 -8.83 21.23
CA LEU A 749 21.64 -9.83 21.45
C LEU A 749 21.32 -10.03 22.92
N GLN A 750 22.32 -10.16 23.80
CA GLN A 750 22.09 -10.30 25.25
C GLN A 750 21.29 -9.14 25.85
N PHE A 751 21.61 -7.89 25.48
CA PHE A 751 20.87 -6.71 25.93
C PHE A 751 19.44 -6.64 25.36
N LEU A 752 19.26 -6.98 24.08
CA LEU A 752 17.94 -6.98 23.45
C LEU A 752 17.05 -8.08 24.03
N GLU A 753 17.58 -9.30 24.22
CA GLU A 753 16.84 -10.44 24.76
C GLU A 753 16.44 -10.21 26.22
N HIS A 754 17.34 -9.69 27.07
CA HIS A 754 17.00 -9.23 28.42
C HIS A 754 15.88 -8.18 28.42
N SER A 755 15.91 -7.25 27.46
CA SER A 755 14.86 -6.23 27.33
C SER A 755 13.53 -6.82 26.86
N ILE A 756 13.52 -7.86 26.02
CA ILE A 756 12.29 -8.58 25.63
C ILE A 756 11.70 -9.29 26.85
N GLU A 757 12.50 -10.02 27.62
CA GLU A 757 12.06 -10.70 28.85
C GLU A 757 11.43 -9.72 29.85
N ALA A 758 12.04 -8.54 30.04
CA ALA A 758 11.53 -7.48 30.91
C ALA A 758 10.22 -6.84 30.44
N ASN A 759 9.78 -7.09 29.20
CA ASN A 759 8.58 -6.49 28.58
C ASN A 759 7.41 -7.46 28.43
N ARG A 760 7.48 -8.64 29.05
CA ARG A 760 6.33 -9.55 29.15
C ARG A 760 5.32 -9.03 30.17
N ARG A 761 4.05 -8.97 29.77
CA ARG A 761 2.93 -8.54 30.60
C ARG A 761 2.37 -9.68 31.45
N PRO A 762 1.64 -9.36 32.55
CA PRO A 762 0.96 -10.37 33.37
C PRO A 762 -0.09 -11.20 32.63
N ASP A 763 -0.69 -10.67 31.56
CA ASP A 763 -1.68 -11.35 30.71
C ASP A 763 -1.04 -12.26 29.64
N GLY A 764 0.29 -12.36 29.63
CA GLY A 764 1.06 -13.18 28.68
C GLY A 764 1.44 -12.48 27.38
N LEU A 765 0.92 -11.27 27.12
CA LEU A 765 1.27 -10.45 25.96
C LEU A 765 2.62 -9.72 26.17
N TYR A 766 3.09 -9.02 25.15
CA TYR A 766 4.29 -8.18 25.23
C TYR A 766 3.96 -6.70 24.97
N HIS A 767 4.71 -5.80 25.62
CA HIS A 767 4.60 -4.37 25.34
C HIS A 767 5.09 -4.05 23.92
N ALA A 768 4.32 -3.20 23.20
CA ALA A 768 4.68 -2.73 21.86
C ALA A 768 5.47 -1.41 21.91
N TYR A 769 4.90 -0.44 22.62
CA TYR A 769 5.45 0.88 22.81
C TYR A 769 5.42 1.25 24.30
N ASN A 770 6.53 1.77 24.78
CA ASN A 770 6.71 2.28 26.13
C ASN A 770 6.90 3.80 26.10
N LEU A 771 6.88 4.44 27.27
CA LEU A 771 7.25 5.83 27.44
C LEU A 771 8.48 5.93 28.32
N MET A 772 9.45 6.76 27.90
CA MET A 772 10.58 7.17 28.72
C MET A 772 10.36 8.56 29.30
N THR A 773 10.77 8.75 30.55
CA THR A 773 10.80 10.06 31.21
C THR A 773 12.14 10.25 31.87
N VAL A 774 12.80 11.37 31.56
CA VAL A 774 14.02 11.80 32.24
C VAL A 774 13.61 12.44 33.57
N GLN A 775 14.03 11.85 34.69
CA GLN A 775 13.76 12.37 36.03
C GLN A 775 15.00 13.09 36.57
N GLY A 776 14.89 14.41 36.72
CA GLY A 776 16.04 15.27 37.01
C GLY A 776 17.15 15.12 35.95
N ASP A 777 18.40 15.10 36.38
CA ASP A 777 19.56 14.97 35.47
C ASP A 777 20.21 13.57 35.49
N LYS A 778 19.64 12.59 36.22
CA LYS A 778 20.35 11.34 36.57
C LYS A 778 19.61 10.04 36.25
N GLU A 779 18.31 10.08 35.96
CA GLU A 779 17.48 8.88 35.86
C GLU A 779 16.62 8.88 34.59
N VAL A 780 16.39 7.69 34.03
CA VAL A 780 15.41 7.45 32.96
C VAL A 780 14.47 6.35 33.42
N SER A 781 13.22 6.72 33.70
CA SER A 781 12.16 5.78 34.08
C SER A 781 11.35 5.32 32.88
N ILE A 782 10.84 4.10 32.92
CA ILE A 782 9.95 3.51 31.91
C ILE A 782 8.53 3.37 32.46
N SER A 783 7.54 3.75 31.66
CA SER A 783 6.13 3.42 31.89
C SER A 783 5.51 2.79 30.65
N HIS A 784 4.41 2.06 30.83
CA HIS A 784 3.84 1.22 29.78
C HIS A 784 2.50 1.74 29.25
N LEU A 785 2.18 1.36 28.01
CA LEU A 785 0.90 1.61 27.35
C LEU A 785 0.02 0.36 27.31
N ASP A 786 -1.21 0.52 26.83
CA ASP A 786 -2.14 -0.58 26.57
C ASP A 786 -1.54 -1.65 25.65
N GLU A 787 -2.11 -2.86 25.69
CA GLU A 787 -1.77 -3.92 24.73
C GLU A 787 -2.00 -3.46 23.28
N MET A 788 -1.12 -3.87 22.37
CA MET A 788 -1.24 -3.55 20.95
C MET A 788 -0.88 -4.75 20.09
N LEU A 789 -1.65 -4.99 19.02
CA LEU A 789 -1.44 -6.11 18.10
C LEU A 789 -0.03 -6.09 17.51
N GLU A 790 0.48 -4.92 17.13
CA GLU A 790 1.78 -4.75 16.50
C GLU A 790 2.95 -5.29 17.35
N GLY A 791 2.90 -5.12 18.67
CA GLY A 791 3.91 -5.70 19.58
C GLY A 791 3.88 -7.22 19.60
N GLN A 792 2.70 -7.81 19.43
CA GLN A 792 2.54 -9.26 19.42
C GLN A 792 3.08 -9.83 18.11
N VAL A 793 2.76 -9.19 16.98
CA VAL A 793 3.35 -9.52 15.68
C VAL A 793 4.88 -9.46 15.75
N ALA A 794 5.44 -8.39 16.31
CA ALA A 794 6.89 -8.21 16.36
C ALA A 794 7.58 -9.27 17.23
N VAL A 795 7.05 -9.59 18.42
CA VAL A 795 7.66 -10.59 19.30
C VAL A 795 7.54 -12.01 18.72
N LEU A 796 6.41 -12.35 18.09
CA LEU A 796 6.22 -13.62 17.38
C LEU A 796 7.20 -13.73 16.20
N SER A 797 7.42 -12.64 15.47
CA SER A 797 8.41 -12.57 14.39
C SER A 797 9.86 -12.42 14.87
N SER A 798 10.15 -12.36 16.17
CA SER A 798 11.53 -12.14 16.66
C SER A 798 12.43 -13.39 16.54
N GLY A 799 11.82 -14.57 16.41
CA GLY A 799 12.48 -15.88 16.48
C GLY A 799 13.10 -16.21 17.85
N TYR A 800 12.71 -15.49 18.92
CA TYR A 800 13.28 -15.64 20.26
C TYR A 800 12.48 -16.62 21.14
N LEU A 801 11.15 -16.59 21.02
CA LEU A 801 10.26 -17.39 21.86
C LEU A 801 10.26 -18.86 21.41
N ALA A 802 10.18 -19.77 22.38
CA ALA A 802 9.96 -21.18 22.09
C ALA A 802 8.50 -21.44 21.66
N PRO A 803 8.19 -22.54 20.93
CA PRO A 803 6.83 -22.84 20.47
C PRO A 803 5.74 -22.82 21.56
N ALA A 804 6.06 -23.25 22.79
CA ALA A 804 5.12 -23.21 23.92
C ALA A 804 4.82 -21.77 24.40
N GLU A 805 5.80 -20.87 24.33
CA GLU A 805 5.64 -19.46 24.69
C GLU A 805 4.87 -18.70 23.61
N VAL A 806 5.14 -18.99 22.34
CA VAL A 806 4.35 -18.53 21.19
C VAL A 806 2.88 -18.88 21.41
N LEU A 807 2.57 -20.14 21.72
CA LEU A 807 1.20 -20.57 21.96
C LEU A 807 0.55 -19.80 23.12
N ALA A 808 1.29 -19.55 24.20
CA ALA A 808 0.79 -18.78 25.33
C ALA A 808 0.47 -17.32 24.95
N VAL A 809 1.28 -16.68 24.09
CA VAL A 809 1.00 -15.35 23.55
C VAL A 809 -0.30 -15.36 22.74
N LEU A 810 -0.47 -16.33 21.82
CA LEU A 810 -1.66 -16.44 20.97
C LEU A 810 -2.94 -16.71 21.78
N ASP A 811 -2.87 -17.58 22.78
CA ASP A 811 -3.97 -17.79 23.72
C ASP A 811 -4.32 -16.52 24.49
N GLY A 812 -3.30 -15.75 24.90
CA GLY A 812 -3.47 -14.45 25.56
C GLY A 812 -4.15 -13.44 24.63
N MET A 813 -3.71 -13.36 23.37
CA MET A 813 -4.30 -12.47 22.36
C MET A 813 -5.77 -12.76 22.14
N LYS A 814 -6.13 -14.04 21.96
CA LYS A 814 -7.51 -14.47 21.75
C LYS A 814 -8.43 -14.12 22.93
N LYS A 815 -7.90 -14.07 24.15
CA LYS A 815 -8.64 -13.68 25.38
C LYS A 815 -8.59 -12.18 25.66
N SER A 816 -7.80 -11.41 24.91
CA SER A 816 -7.55 -9.99 25.18
C SER A 816 -8.64 -9.08 24.60
N ARG A 817 -8.57 -7.80 24.97
CA ARG A 817 -9.42 -6.73 24.40
C ARG A 817 -9.09 -6.38 22.95
N LEU A 818 -8.06 -7.00 22.36
CA LEU A 818 -7.75 -6.86 20.94
C LEU A 818 -8.70 -7.68 20.08
N PHE A 819 -9.26 -8.78 20.60
CA PHE A 819 -10.17 -9.61 19.81
C PHE A 819 -11.54 -8.92 19.65
N ARG A 820 -12.01 -8.84 18.41
CA ARG A 820 -13.29 -8.24 18.01
C ARG A 820 -14.21 -9.32 17.45
N ASP A 821 -15.28 -9.62 18.19
CA ASP A 821 -16.13 -10.80 17.98
C ASP A 821 -16.93 -10.80 16.66
N ASP A 822 -17.54 -9.68 16.28
CA ASP A 822 -18.42 -9.60 15.10
C ASP A 822 -17.69 -9.94 13.79
N GLN A 823 -16.40 -9.57 13.71
CA GLN A 823 -15.52 -9.86 12.58
C GLN A 823 -14.55 -11.01 12.87
N TYR A 824 -14.54 -11.56 14.09
CA TYR A 824 -13.66 -12.64 14.53
C TYR A 824 -12.17 -12.38 14.21
N SER A 825 -11.69 -11.18 14.50
CA SER A 825 -10.34 -10.72 14.14
C SER A 825 -9.81 -9.72 15.17
N TYR A 826 -8.66 -9.10 14.93
CA TYR A 826 -7.92 -8.31 15.93
C TYR A 826 -7.89 -6.80 15.61
N LEU A 827 -8.12 -5.98 16.64
CA LEU A 827 -7.90 -4.54 16.68
C LEU A 827 -6.42 -4.22 16.83
N LEU A 828 -6.01 -3.01 16.45
CA LEU A 828 -4.64 -2.53 16.70
C LEU A 828 -4.36 -2.31 18.20
N TYR A 829 -5.36 -1.82 18.92
CA TYR A 829 -5.36 -1.56 20.36
C TYR A 829 -6.79 -1.63 20.88
N PRO A 830 -7.00 -1.77 22.20
CA PRO A 830 -8.33 -1.87 22.81
C PRO A 830 -9.25 -0.72 22.39
N ASN A 831 -10.50 -1.06 22.10
CA ASN A 831 -11.55 -0.06 22.02
C ASN A 831 -11.80 0.54 23.42
N LYS A 832 -12.14 1.84 23.48
CA LYS A 832 -12.38 2.54 24.75
C LYS A 832 -13.47 3.60 24.62
N ASP A 833 -14.17 3.84 25.73
CA ASP A 833 -15.14 4.93 25.83
C ASP A 833 -14.43 6.25 26.08
N LEU A 834 -14.65 7.22 25.21
CA LEU A 834 -14.17 8.59 25.40
C LEU A 834 -15.21 9.39 26.18
N ALA A 835 -14.75 10.30 27.04
CA ALA A 835 -15.63 11.21 27.75
C ALA A 835 -16.52 11.98 26.75
N GLY A 836 -17.83 11.97 27.00
CA GLY A 836 -18.78 12.75 26.22
C GLY A 836 -18.48 14.26 26.31
N PHE A 837 -19.06 15.03 25.40
CA PHE A 837 -18.78 16.47 25.27
C PHE A 837 -18.94 17.26 26.57
N PHE A 838 -19.93 16.93 27.40
CA PHE A 838 -20.20 17.61 28.67
C PHE A 838 -19.26 17.20 29.81
N GLU A 839 -18.66 16.01 29.74
CA GLU A 839 -17.79 15.49 30.80
C GLU A 839 -16.31 15.85 30.56
N LYS A 840 -15.87 15.98 29.30
CA LYS A 840 -14.45 16.10 28.94
C LYS A 840 -13.73 17.37 29.44
N ASN A 841 -14.46 18.44 29.75
CA ASN A 841 -13.88 19.73 30.15
C ASN A 841 -14.53 20.21 31.44
N LYS A 842 -14.51 19.37 32.49
CA LYS A 842 -15.10 19.70 33.79
C LYS A 842 -13.99 19.78 34.84
N ILE A 843 -13.69 21.00 35.28
CA ILE A 843 -12.67 21.23 36.31
C ILE A 843 -13.25 20.81 37.66
N PRO A 844 -12.60 19.91 38.41
CA PRO A 844 -13.03 19.57 39.76
C PRO A 844 -13.13 20.81 40.65
N GLU A 845 -14.23 20.96 41.38
CA GLU A 845 -14.47 22.15 42.21
C GLU A 845 -13.36 22.36 43.26
N ALA A 846 -12.80 21.26 43.78
CA ALA A 846 -11.66 21.30 44.68
C ALA A 846 -10.42 21.94 44.04
N ALA A 847 -10.14 21.67 42.77
CA ALA A 847 -9.00 22.23 42.05
C ALA A 847 -9.14 23.74 41.84
N VAL A 848 -10.35 24.21 41.53
CA VAL A 848 -10.66 25.66 41.42
C VAL A 848 -10.41 26.36 42.76
N ARG A 849 -10.92 25.81 43.87
CA ARG A 849 -10.78 26.40 45.21
C ARG A 849 -9.34 26.40 45.72
N GLN A 850 -8.50 25.46 45.27
CA GLN A 850 -7.10 25.38 45.66
C GLN A 850 -6.21 26.38 44.90
N SER A 851 -6.68 26.98 43.80
CA SER A 851 -5.98 28.05 43.09
C SER A 851 -6.61 29.42 43.41
N ALA A 852 -5.80 30.31 43.97
CA ALA A 852 -6.17 31.70 44.18
C ALA A 852 -6.44 32.42 42.85
N LEU A 853 -5.68 32.11 41.80
CA LEU A 853 -5.92 32.64 40.46
C LEU A 853 -7.29 32.21 39.93
N LEU A 854 -7.58 30.90 39.87
CA LEU A 854 -8.84 30.41 39.30
C LEU A 854 -10.05 30.92 40.09
N THR A 855 -9.95 30.97 41.41
CA THR A 855 -11.01 31.52 42.28
C THR A 855 -11.26 33.00 42.00
N GLN A 856 -10.21 33.80 41.84
CA GLN A 856 -10.34 35.23 41.54
C GLN A 856 -10.91 35.48 40.14
N LEU A 857 -10.49 34.71 39.14
CA LEU A 857 -11.02 34.85 37.77
C LEU A 857 -12.53 34.55 37.72
N VAL A 858 -13.00 33.54 38.45
CA VAL A 858 -14.44 33.27 38.60
C VAL A 858 -15.18 34.41 39.30
N ALA A 859 -14.61 34.98 40.36
CA ALA A 859 -15.22 36.10 41.09
C ALA A 859 -15.31 37.37 40.23
N ASP A 860 -14.31 37.61 39.38
CA ASP A 860 -14.22 38.77 38.50
C ASP A 860 -14.99 38.58 37.17
N GLY A 861 -15.53 37.38 36.91
CA GLY A 861 -16.18 37.04 35.64
C GLY A 861 -15.24 37.06 34.44
N ASN A 862 -13.94 36.83 34.66
CA ASN A 862 -12.95 36.76 33.59
C ASN A 862 -12.96 35.37 32.95
N LEU A 863 -13.11 35.32 31.62
CA LEU A 863 -13.29 34.09 30.85
C LEU A 863 -12.03 33.64 30.11
N ASP A 864 -10.88 34.29 30.33
CA ASP A 864 -9.66 34.05 29.57
C ASP A 864 -9.08 32.65 29.86
N ILE A 865 -9.30 32.10 31.06
CA ILE A 865 -8.78 30.78 31.48
C ILE A 865 -9.90 29.79 31.76
N LEU A 866 -10.91 30.19 32.54
CA LEU A 866 -12.05 29.34 32.89
C LEU A 866 -13.36 30.11 32.90
N GLU A 867 -14.46 29.38 32.73
CA GLU A 867 -15.83 29.86 32.80
C GLU A 867 -16.64 29.01 33.79
N LYS A 868 -17.54 29.63 34.55
CA LYS A 868 -18.49 28.93 35.43
C LYS A 868 -19.86 28.89 34.78
N ASP A 869 -20.40 27.69 34.57
CA ASP A 869 -21.72 27.50 33.97
C ASP A 869 -22.87 27.83 34.93
N VAL A 870 -24.10 27.81 34.41
CA VAL A 870 -25.33 28.09 35.17
C VAL A 870 -25.62 27.06 36.27
N ASN A 871 -25.01 25.88 36.21
CA ASN A 871 -25.15 24.81 37.21
C ASN A 871 -24.04 24.86 38.27
N GLY A 872 -23.09 25.79 38.12
CA GLY A 872 -21.99 26.01 39.03
C GLY A 872 -20.73 25.19 38.75
N HIS A 873 -20.65 24.48 37.64
CA HIS A 873 -19.45 23.78 37.20
C HIS A 873 -18.48 24.73 36.50
N CYS A 874 -17.19 24.48 36.64
CA CYS A 874 -16.14 25.26 35.98
C CYS A 874 -15.55 24.49 34.80
N HIS A 875 -15.25 25.20 33.73
CA HIS A 875 -14.73 24.67 32.48
C HIS A 875 -13.54 25.52 32.04
N PHE A 876 -12.49 24.92 31.48
CA PHE A 876 -11.45 25.72 30.82
C PHE A 876 -12.02 26.40 29.56
N ASN A 877 -11.40 27.50 29.14
CA ASN A 877 -11.78 28.22 27.92
C ASN A 877 -11.87 27.27 26.71
N GLY A 878 -12.99 27.33 25.98
CA GLY A 878 -13.26 26.43 24.86
C GLY A 878 -12.34 26.57 23.64
N ASN A 879 -11.50 27.60 23.59
CA ASN A 879 -10.50 27.79 22.53
C ASN A 879 -9.18 27.04 22.80
N PHE A 880 -8.98 26.50 24.00
CA PHE A 880 -7.76 25.77 24.33
C PHE A 880 -7.76 24.38 23.69
N LYS A 881 -6.71 24.09 22.94
CA LYS A 881 -6.45 22.78 22.33
C LYS A 881 -5.48 21.98 23.19
N ASN A 882 -4.53 22.65 23.84
CA ASN A 882 -3.52 22.02 24.69
C ASN A 882 -2.94 23.02 25.71
N ALA A 883 -1.94 22.57 26.48
CA ALA A 883 -1.30 23.37 27.51
C ALA A 883 -0.56 24.61 26.97
N ASN A 884 -0.17 24.66 25.69
CA ASN A 884 0.48 25.84 25.11
C ASN A 884 -0.51 26.99 24.93
N ASP A 885 -1.77 26.70 24.57
CA ASP A 885 -2.80 27.75 24.49
C ASP A 885 -3.10 28.32 25.89
N LEU A 886 -3.18 27.43 26.89
CA LEU A 886 -3.30 27.84 28.30
C LEU A 886 -2.07 28.64 28.75
N GLN A 887 -0.87 28.21 28.36
CA GLN A 887 0.38 28.88 28.68
C GLN A 887 0.40 30.30 28.10
N ALA A 888 0.07 30.46 26.82
CA ALA A 888 -0.05 31.77 26.17
C ALA A 888 -1.11 32.66 26.83
N ALA A 889 -2.26 32.09 27.22
CA ALA A 889 -3.30 32.82 27.94
C ALA A 889 -2.84 33.27 29.34
N LEU A 890 -2.12 32.41 30.08
CA LEU A 890 -1.51 32.76 31.36
C LEU A 890 -0.44 33.85 31.22
N ASP A 891 0.38 33.80 30.16
CA ASP A 891 1.40 34.82 29.90
C ASP A 891 0.79 36.18 29.54
N ASN A 892 -0.33 36.19 28.82
CA ASN A 892 -1.12 37.41 28.60
C ASN A 892 -1.73 37.94 29.91
N LEU A 893 -2.29 37.07 30.76
CA LEU A 893 -2.81 37.47 32.07
C LEU A 893 -1.71 38.01 32.99
N ALA A 894 -0.47 37.54 32.85
CA ALA A 894 0.68 38.04 33.59
C ALA A 894 1.01 39.51 33.27
N GLN A 895 0.45 40.08 32.20
CA GLN A 895 0.58 41.52 31.86
C GLN A 895 -0.56 42.38 32.44
N THR A 896 -1.41 41.83 33.30
CA THR A 896 -2.60 42.50 33.84
C THR A 896 -2.56 42.60 35.37
N LYS A 897 -3.66 43.05 36.00
CA LYS A 897 -3.81 43.06 37.47
C LYS A 897 -3.64 41.68 38.14
N TYR A 898 -3.69 40.59 37.37
CA TYR A 898 -3.54 39.21 37.88
C TYR A 898 -2.09 38.72 37.95
N ALA A 899 -1.10 39.52 37.54
CA ALA A 899 0.31 39.09 37.48
C ALA A 899 0.84 38.37 38.73
N PRO A 900 0.60 38.85 39.97
CA PRO A 900 1.08 38.17 41.18
C PRO A 900 0.43 36.79 41.40
N LEU A 901 -0.83 36.62 40.97
CA LEU A 901 -1.55 35.35 41.08
C LEU A 901 -1.09 34.35 40.01
N VAL A 902 -0.78 34.83 38.80
CA VAL A 902 -0.18 33.98 37.75
C VAL A 902 1.17 33.46 38.19
N GLU A 903 2.07 34.32 38.70
CA GLU A 903 3.40 33.90 39.16
C GLU A 903 3.31 32.80 40.24
N LYS A 904 2.34 32.92 41.16
CA LYS A 904 2.10 31.95 42.23
C LYS A 904 1.50 30.62 41.74
N ASP A 905 0.46 30.68 40.92
CA ASP A 905 -0.40 29.50 40.65
C ASP A 905 -0.16 28.86 39.27
N LYS A 906 0.65 29.46 38.38
CA LYS A 906 0.85 29.00 36.99
C LYS A 906 1.14 27.49 36.88
N LYS A 907 2.05 26.96 37.69
CA LYS A 907 2.37 25.51 37.69
C LYS A 907 1.17 24.65 38.10
N GLN A 908 0.40 25.08 39.10
CA GLN A 908 -0.79 24.36 39.58
C GLN A 908 -1.91 24.39 38.54
N VAL A 909 -2.12 25.51 37.85
CA VAL A 909 -3.14 25.62 36.80
C VAL A 909 -2.79 24.75 35.59
N LEU A 910 -1.53 24.73 35.16
CA LEU A 910 -1.05 23.82 34.12
C LEU A 910 -1.22 22.35 34.54
N GLN A 911 -0.92 22.03 35.80
CA GLN A 911 -1.14 20.68 36.33
C GLN A 911 -2.64 20.32 36.37
N THR A 912 -3.50 21.25 36.77
CA THR A 912 -4.97 21.02 36.77
C THR A 912 -5.50 20.79 35.35
N PHE A 913 -4.98 21.53 34.37
CA PHE A 913 -5.31 21.31 32.96
C PHE A 913 -4.85 19.92 32.50
N GLU A 914 -3.64 19.52 32.87
CA GLU A 914 -3.15 18.16 32.61
C GLU A 914 -3.99 17.09 33.32
N ASP A 915 -4.43 17.31 34.55
CA ASP A 915 -5.26 16.34 35.29
C ASP A 915 -6.65 16.17 34.65
N VAL A 916 -7.21 17.24 34.08
CA VAL A 916 -8.50 17.21 33.36
C VAL A 916 -8.39 16.50 32.01
N PHE A 917 -7.34 16.76 31.24
CA PHE A 917 -7.23 16.28 29.86
C PHE A 917 -6.30 15.07 29.66
N ASN A 918 -5.42 14.79 30.62
CA ASN A 918 -4.44 13.70 30.61
C ASN A 918 -3.65 13.61 29.29
N HIS A 919 -3.13 14.74 28.81
CA HIS A 919 -2.44 14.81 27.52
C HIS A 919 -1.14 14.00 27.50
N LYS A 920 -0.53 13.69 28.65
CA LYS A 920 0.61 12.77 28.72
C LYS A 920 0.29 11.36 28.24
N ALA A 921 -0.97 10.92 28.35
CA ALA A 921 -1.43 9.64 27.82
C ALA A 921 -1.87 9.71 26.34
N PHE A 922 -1.82 10.89 25.72
CA PHE A 922 -2.19 11.06 24.31
C PHE A 922 -1.08 10.49 23.41
N THR A 923 -1.37 9.36 22.79
CA THR A 923 -0.45 8.67 21.86
C THR A 923 -0.59 9.17 20.42
N GLY A 924 -1.64 9.93 20.11
CA GLY A 924 -1.95 10.46 18.78
C GLY A 924 -3.45 10.38 18.49
N ARG A 925 -3.83 10.61 17.23
CA ARG A 925 -5.23 10.59 16.79
C ARG A 925 -5.90 9.22 16.96
N SER A 926 -5.12 8.14 17.00
CA SER A 926 -5.51 6.74 17.26
C SER A 926 -6.61 6.59 18.30
N GLY A 927 -6.40 7.17 19.48
CA GLY A 927 -7.31 7.08 20.62
C GLY A 927 -8.45 8.09 20.62
N THR A 928 -8.69 8.83 19.52
CA THR A 928 -9.62 9.98 19.47
C THR A 928 -10.52 10.03 18.24
N PHE A 929 -10.49 9.00 17.39
CA PHE A 929 -11.36 8.86 16.20
C PHE A 929 -11.80 7.40 15.99
N TYR A 930 -12.77 7.18 15.09
CA TYR A 930 -13.56 5.93 15.01
C TYR A 930 -13.51 5.21 13.65
N GLY A 931 -12.48 5.47 12.85
CA GLY A 931 -12.24 4.83 11.56
C GLY A 931 -10.75 4.79 11.24
N TYR A 932 -10.35 4.21 10.11
CA TYR A 932 -8.94 3.98 9.76
C TYR A 932 -8.23 3.14 10.83
N GLU A 933 -7.17 3.65 11.46
CA GLU A 933 -6.49 3.02 12.59
C GLU A 933 -7.27 3.15 13.90
N GLY A 934 -8.32 3.98 13.97
CA GLY A 934 -8.98 4.40 15.21
C GLY A 934 -9.71 3.34 16.02
N LEU A 935 -10.37 3.81 17.08
CA LEU A 935 -11.05 2.98 18.08
C LEU A 935 -12.09 2.04 17.45
N GLY A 936 -12.00 0.75 17.78
CA GLY A 936 -12.90 -0.30 17.29
C GLY A 936 -12.68 -0.71 15.82
N SER A 937 -11.68 -0.13 15.14
CA SER A 937 -11.36 -0.46 13.75
C SER A 937 -10.32 -1.59 13.64
N ILE A 938 -10.60 -2.56 12.77
CA ILE A 938 -9.62 -3.57 12.36
C ILE A 938 -8.81 -2.98 11.21
N TYR A 939 -7.48 -2.98 11.33
CA TYR A 939 -6.58 -2.57 10.24
C TYR A 939 -5.91 -3.81 9.63
N TRP A 940 -6.38 -4.22 8.46
CA TRP A 940 -6.16 -5.56 7.92
C TRP A 940 -4.71 -5.89 7.60
N HIS A 941 -3.90 -4.89 7.27
CA HIS A 941 -2.46 -5.12 7.04
C HIS A 941 -1.77 -5.69 8.29
N MET A 942 -2.09 -5.19 9.49
CA MET A 942 -1.48 -5.72 10.71
C MET A 942 -1.97 -7.13 11.05
N VAL A 943 -3.24 -7.44 10.71
CA VAL A 943 -3.77 -8.81 10.86
C VAL A 943 -3.09 -9.78 9.89
N SER A 944 -2.81 -9.38 8.65
CA SER A 944 -2.06 -10.25 7.72
C SER A 944 -0.58 -10.36 8.07
N LYS A 945 0.04 -9.35 8.70
CA LYS A 945 1.37 -9.52 9.33
C LYS A 945 1.32 -10.52 10.47
N HIS A 946 0.25 -10.48 11.28
CA HIS A 946 0.03 -11.45 12.35
C HIS A 946 -0.12 -12.86 11.78
N LEU A 947 -0.87 -13.03 10.69
CA LEU A 947 -0.99 -14.30 9.97
C LEU A 947 0.39 -14.84 9.56
N LEU A 948 1.20 -14.03 8.89
CA LEU A 948 2.54 -14.44 8.44
C LEU A 948 3.46 -14.78 9.62
N ALA A 949 3.40 -14.02 10.72
CA ALA A 949 4.19 -14.30 11.92
C ALA A 949 3.79 -15.64 12.58
N VAL A 950 2.48 -15.92 12.64
CA VAL A 950 1.96 -17.19 13.17
C VAL A 950 2.31 -18.35 12.25
N GLU A 951 2.31 -18.13 10.94
CA GLU A 951 2.79 -19.11 9.96
C GLU A 951 4.26 -19.48 10.22
N GLU A 952 5.15 -18.49 10.31
CA GLU A 952 6.58 -18.71 10.63
C GLU A 952 6.74 -19.49 11.95
N CYS A 953 5.92 -19.20 12.96
CA CYS A 953 5.91 -19.93 14.23
C CYS A 953 5.40 -21.37 14.12
N CYS A 954 4.38 -21.63 13.30
CA CYS A 954 3.92 -22.99 13.01
C CYS A 954 5.01 -23.81 12.33
N LEU A 955 5.71 -23.22 11.34
CA LEU A 955 6.83 -23.86 10.65
C LEU A 955 7.99 -24.16 11.61
N GLN A 956 8.34 -23.20 12.48
CA GLN A 956 9.34 -23.42 13.52
C GLN A 956 8.95 -24.58 14.45
N ALA A 957 7.71 -24.64 14.91
CA ALA A 957 7.25 -25.71 15.80
C ALA A 957 7.33 -27.09 15.13
N VAL A 958 7.07 -27.17 13.83
CA VAL A 958 7.22 -28.40 13.03
C VAL A 958 8.70 -28.77 12.86
N GLU A 959 9.57 -27.81 12.51
CA GLU A 959 11.02 -28.04 12.30
C GLU A 959 11.72 -28.46 13.61
N GLU A 960 11.33 -27.89 14.75
CA GLU A 960 11.89 -28.20 16.07
C GLU A 960 11.30 -29.47 16.71
N GLY A 961 10.29 -30.10 16.08
CA GLY A 961 9.66 -31.31 16.60
C GLY A 961 8.85 -31.07 17.88
N ALA A 962 8.15 -29.94 17.98
CA ALA A 962 7.23 -29.67 19.08
C ALA A 962 6.12 -30.74 19.16
N ASN A 963 5.58 -30.96 20.37
CA ASN A 963 4.56 -32.00 20.57
C ASN A 963 3.28 -31.71 19.77
N GLU A 964 2.54 -32.76 19.42
CA GLU A 964 1.34 -32.68 18.56
C GLU A 964 0.27 -31.73 19.10
N GLU A 965 0.10 -31.63 20.42
CA GLU A 965 -0.86 -30.71 21.03
C GLU A 965 -0.48 -29.24 20.77
N THR A 966 0.79 -28.89 20.98
CA THR A 966 1.29 -27.52 20.75
C THR A 966 1.16 -27.16 19.28
N THR A 967 1.65 -28.02 18.40
CA THR A 967 1.58 -27.82 16.95
C THR A 967 0.13 -27.72 16.47
N GLY A 968 -0.75 -28.62 16.91
CA GLY A 968 -2.17 -28.60 16.55
C GLY A 968 -2.89 -27.32 16.99
N ARG A 969 -2.56 -26.77 18.17
CA ARG A 969 -3.15 -25.52 18.67
C ARG A 969 -2.59 -24.28 17.98
N LEU A 970 -1.32 -24.27 17.61
CA LEU A 970 -0.75 -23.21 16.76
C LEU A 970 -1.44 -23.17 15.40
N LEU A 971 -1.64 -24.34 14.78
CA LEU A 971 -2.41 -24.47 13.53
C LEU A 971 -3.85 -24.00 13.66
N ALA A 972 -4.50 -24.27 14.79
CA ALA A 972 -5.84 -23.76 15.05
C ALA A 972 -5.88 -22.23 15.03
N HIS A 973 -4.95 -21.56 15.73
CA HIS A 973 -4.82 -20.10 15.68
C HIS A 973 -4.54 -19.60 14.26
N PHE A 974 -3.64 -20.25 13.52
CA PHE A 974 -3.35 -19.92 12.12
C PHE A 974 -4.61 -19.92 11.25
N TYR A 975 -5.39 -21.01 11.26
CA TYR A 975 -6.60 -21.10 10.46
C TYR A 975 -7.70 -20.15 10.93
N GLU A 976 -7.85 -19.90 12.23
CA GLU A 976 -8.80 -18.90 12.74
C GLU A 976 -8.47 -17.49 12.22
N ILE A 977 -7.19 -17.12 12.18
CA ILE A 977 -6.76 -15.82 11.64
C ILE A 977 -7.09 -15.74 10.15
N ILE A 978 -6.85 -16.81 9.37
CA ILE A 978 -7.21 -16.86 7.94
C ILE A 978 -8.72 -16.64 7.74
N GLU A 979 -9.57 -17.34 8.50
CA GLU A 979 -11.02 -17.14 8.43
C GLU A 979 -11.42 -15.72 8.87
N GLY A 980 -10.69 -15.13 9.83
CA GLY A 980 -10.82 -13.74 10.26
C GLY A 980 -10.56 -12.70 9.15
N ILE A 981 -9.58 -12.94 8.25
CA ILE A 981 -9.34 -12.10 7.05
C ILE A 981 -10.60 -12.00 6.19
N GLY A 982 -11.38 -13.07 6.12
CA GLY A 982 -12.78 -13.00 5.72
C GLY A 982 -13.12 -13.32 4.27
N VAL A 983 -12.25 -14.02 3.53
CA VAL A 983 -12.52 -14.48 2.15
C VAL A 983 -13.81 -15.30 2.05
N HIS A 984 -14.18 -16.00 3.12
CA HIS A 984 -15.38 -16.85 3.19
C HIS A 984 -16.57 -16.19 3.88
N LYS A 985 -16.44 -14.95 4.39
CA LYS A 985 -17.55 -14.20 4.98
C LYS A 985 -18.64 -13.93 3.93
N SER A 986 -19.87 -13.75 4.40
CA SER A 986 -20.93 -13.22 3.53
C SER A 986 -20.59 -11.79 3.09
N PRO A 987 -21.05 -11.34 1.90
CA PRO A 987 -20.85 -9.96 1.48
C PRO A 987 -21.39 -8.95 2.48
N ALA A 988 -22.49 -9.26 3.18
CA ALA A 988 -23.08 -8.39 4.18
C ALA A 988 -22.17 -8.18 5.40
N LEU A 989 -21.51 -9.25 5.87
CA LEU A 989 -20.59 -9.17 7.00
C LEU A 989 -19.26 -8.52 6.60
N TYR A 990 -18.74 -8.88 5.42
CA TYR A 990 -17.52 -8.26 4.88
C TYR A 990 -17.74 -6.78 4.54
N GLY A 991 -18.91 -6.45 4.00
CA GLY A 991 -19.30 -5.13 3.51
C GLY A 991 -18.89 -4.83 2.08
N ALA A 992 -18.44 -5.81 1.31
CA ALA A 992 -18.04 -5.69 -0.09
C ALA A 992 -17.91 -7.10 -0.71
N PHE A 993 -17.30 -7.21 -1.89
CA PHE A 993 -16.81 -8.50 -2.41
C PHE A 993 -15.68 -9.03 -1.51
N PRO A 994 -15.85 -10.20 -0.85
CA PRO A 994 -14.83 -10.76 0.06
C PRO A 994 -13.49 -11.11 -0.61
N THR A 995 -13.49 -11.25 -1.94
CA THR A 995 -12.28 -11.51 -2.72
C THR A 995 -11.42 -10.26 -2.91
N ASP A 996 -11.89 -9.06 -2.57
CA ASP A 996 -11.14 -7.82 -2.76
C ASP A 996 -10.49 -7.34 -1.45
N PRO A 997 -9.22 -6.95 -1.42
CA PRO A 997 -8.58 -6.39 -0.24
C PRO A 997 -9.03 -4.96 0.05
N TYR A 998 -9.09 -4.64 1.35
CA TYR A 998 -9.44 -3.32 1.87
C TYR A 998 -8.51 -2.97 3.04
N SER A 999 -8.21 -1.69 3.26
CA SER A 999 -7.29 -1.30 4.33
C SER A 999 -7.84 -1.57 5.74
N HIS A 1000 -9.12 -1.28 5.98
CA HIS A 1000 -9.68 -1.38 7.33
C HIS A 1000 -11.18 -1.67 7.35
N THR A 1001 -11.69 -2.06 8.53
CA THR A 1001 -13.12 -2.24 8.80
C THR A 1001 -13.44 -1.60 10.16
N PRO A 1002 -14.11 -0.43 10.20
CA PRO A 1002 -14.44 0.26 11.44
C PRO A 1002 -15.54 -0.47 12.21
N ALA A 1003 -15.85 -0.01 13.43
CA ALA A 1003 -16.88 -0.64 14.26
C ALA A 1003 -18.29 -0.59 13.63
N GLY A 1004 -18.62 0.52 12.94
CA GLY A 1004 -19.98 0.79 12.43
C GLY A 1004 -20.18 0.63 10.93
N LYS A 1005 -19.21 0.09 10.19
CA LYS A 1005 -19.31 -0.14 8.73
C LYS A 1005 -18.57 -1.43 8.35
N GLY A 1006 -18.82 -1.92 7.14
CA GLY A 1006 -17.99 -2.96 6.54
C GLY A 1006 -16.67 -2.43 5.96
N ALA A 1007 -16.02 -3.22 5.11
CA ALA A 1007 -14.70 -2.94 4.55
C ALA A 1007 -14.59 -1.56 3.86
N GLN A 1008 -13.50 -0.82 4.12
CA GLN A 1008 -13.26 0.53 3.62
C GLN A 1008 -11.87 0.65 2.99
N GLN A 1009 -11.78 1.50 1.95
CA GLN A 1009 -10.60 1.77 1.13
C GLN A 1009 -10.10 0.57 0.30
N PRO A 1010 -10.63 0.36 -0.92
CA PRO A 1010 -10.34 -0.82 -1.73
C PRO A 1010 -8.91 -0.86 -2.28
N GLY A 1011 -8.42 -2.05 -2.60
CA GLY A 1011 -7.31 -2.30 -3.53
C GLY A 1011 -5.93 -2.29 -2.89
N MET A 1012 -5.13 -1.25 -3.18
CA MET A 1012 -3.67 -1.19 -2.97
C MET A 1012 -3.24 -0.99 -1.50
N THR A 1013 -3.65 -1.89 -0.61
CA THR A 1013 -3.18 -2.00 0.79
C THR A 1013 -1.93 -2.88 0.87
N GLY A 1014 -1.04 -2.61 1.83
CA GLY A 1014 0.13 -3.46 2.10
C GLY A 1014 -0.22 -4.87 2.61
N GLN A 1015 -1.48 -5.09 3.00
CA GLN A 1015 -2.02 -6.41 3.36
C GLN A 1015 -1.69 -7.49 2.33
N VAL A 1016 -1.83 -7.15 1.04
CA VAL A 1016 -1.76 -8.13 -0.04
C VAL A 1016 -0.42 -8.83 -0.14
N LYS A 1017 0.68 -8.14 0.21
CA LYS A 1017 2.02 -8.74 0.16
C LYS A 1017 2.17 -9.81 1.24
N GLU A 1018 1.59 -9.58 2.42
CA GLU A 1018 1.66 -10.52 3.53
C GLU A 1018 0.84 -11.77 3.21
N ASP A 1019 -0.35 -11.59 2.62
CA ASP A 1019 -1.22 -12.68 2.18
C ASP A 1019 -0.59 -13.52 1.04
N ILE A 1020 0.18 -12.89 0.13
CA ILE A 1020 0.93 -13.62 -0.93
C ILE A 1020 1.99 -14.52 -0.30
N LEU A 1021 2.79 -13.98 0.62
CA LEU A 1021 3.84 -14.75 1.30
C LEU A 1021 3.23 -15.89 2.12
N SER A 1022 2.15 -15.61 2.85
CA SER A 1022 1.41 -16.62 3.60
C SER A 1022 0.79 -17.69 2.68
N ARG A 1023 0.38 -17.33 1.46
CA ARG A 1023 -0.12 -18.32 0.51
C ARG A 1023 0.99 -19.25 0.02
N PHE A 1024 2.21 -18.74 -0.21
CA PHE A 1024 3.35 -19.58 -0.57
C PHE A 1024 3.79 -20.48 0.59
N GLY A 1025 3.76 -19.98 1.83
CA GLY A 1025 4.01 -20.78 3.03
C GLY A 1025 2.95 -21.88 3.25
N GLU A 1026 1.66 -21.57 3.08
CA GLU A 1026 0.56 -22.55 3.14
C GLU A 1026 0.73 -23.65 2.07
N LEU A 1027 1.11 -23.26 0.84
CA LEU A 1027 1.44 -24.18 -0.25
C LEU A 1027 2.77 -24.93 -0.03
N GLY A 1028 3.53 -24.61 1.01
CA GLY A 1028 4.78 -25.29 1.35
C GLY A 1028 5.94 -24.97 0.42
N VAL A 1029 5.95 -23.82 -0.25
CA VAL A 1029 7.02 -23.46 -1.20
C VAL A 1029 8.13 -22.74 -0.45
N PHE A 1030 9.26 -23.41 -0.25
CA PHE A 1030 10.40 -22.88 0.50
C PHE A 1030 11.68 -22.93 -0.33
N VAL A 1031 12.61 -22.03 -0.04
CA VAL A 1031 13.95 -22.06 -0.60
C VAL A 1031 14.95 -22.07 0.54
N LYS A 1032 15.91 -23.00 0.49
CA LYS A 1032 16.99 -23.12 1.48
C LYS A 1032 18.25 -23.57 0.76
N ASN A 1033 19.38 -22.93 1.03
CA ASN A 1033 20.68 -23.25 0.41
C ASN A 1033 20.66 -23.27 -1.14
N GLY A 1034 19.83 -22.42 -1.77
CA GLY A 1034 19.65 -22.35 -3.21
C GLY A 1034 18.83 -23.49 -3.83
N GLU A 1035 18.14 -24.28 -3.02
CA GLU A 1035 17.30 -25.41 -3.43
C GLU A 1035 15.82 -25.12 -3.15
N LEU A 1036 14.95 -25.42 -4.13
CA LEU A 1036 13.50 -25.30 -4.03
C LEU A 1036 12.90 -26.54 -3.38
N ILE A 1037 12.18 -26.34 -2.28
CA ILE A 1037 11.60 -27.38 -1.42
C ILE A 1037 10.08 -27.23 -1.38
N PHE A 1038 9.39 -28.37 -1.39
CA PHE A 1038 7.94 -28.46 -1.24
C PHE A 1038 7.57 -29.21 0.05
N ASP A 1039 7.13 -28.49 1.08
CA ASP A 1039 6.74 -29.04 2.39
C ASP A 1039 5.43 -28.40 2.93
N PRO A 1040 4.26 -28.75 2.37
CA PRO A 1040 2.97 -28.13 2.69
C PRO A 1040 2.34 -28.69 3.95
N CYS A 1041 3.07 -28.62 5.06
CA CYS A 1041 2.62 -29.07 6.39
C CYS A 1041 1.45 -28.23 6.97
N LEU A 1042 1.05 -27.16 6.26
CA LEU A 1042 -0.06 -26.26 6.58
C LEU A 1042 -1.21 -26.34 5.54
N LEU A 1043 -1.05 -27.08 4.45
CA LEU A 1043 -2.05 -27.14 3.38
C LEU A 1043 -3.20 -28.06 3.76
N ARG A 1044 -4.44 -27.56 3.65
CA ARG A 1044 -5.63 -28.36 3.93
C ARG A 1044 -5.96 -29.29 2.77
N LYS A 1045 -6.34 -30.55 3.06
CA LYS A 1045 -6.79 -31.52 2.05
C LYS A 1045 -7.96 -30.99 1.20
N SER A 1046 -8.80 -30.14 1.79
CA SER A 1046 -9.97 -29.56 1.12
C SER A 1046 -9.63 -28.72 -0.10
N GLU A 1047 -8.39 -28.23 -0.25
CA GLU A 1047 -7.92 -27.43 -1.39
C GLU A 1047 -7.79 -28.22 -2.70
N PHE A 1048 -7.65 -29.55 -2.61
CA PHE A 1048 -7.51 -30.40 -3.79
C PHE A 1048 -8.84 -30.54 -4.53
N LEU A 1049 -8.77 -30.56 -5.87
CA LEU A 1049 -9.94 -30.63 -6.73
C LEU A 1049 -10.77 -31.89 -6.50
N ASN A 1050 -12.09 -31.73 -6.50
CA ASN A 1050 -13.05 -32.82 -6.38
C ASN A 1050 -13.50 -33.39 -7.74
N GLU A 1051 -13.14 -32.73 -8.84
CA GLU A 1051 -13.47 -33.05 -10.22
C GLU A 1051 -12.31 -32.65 -11.15
N ASP A 1052 -12.32 -33.16 -12.39
CA ASP A 1052 -11.35 -32.76 -13.40
C ASP A 1052 -11.61 -31.31 -13.84
N LYS A 1053 -10.56 -30.48 -13.91
CA LYS A 1053 -10.63 -29.09 -14.39
C LYS A 1053 -9.46 -28.80 -15.34
N VAL A 1054 -9.49 -27.66 -16.03
CA VAL A 1054 -8.38 -27.20 -16.87
C VAL A 1054 -7.77 -25.96 -16.22
N PHE A 1055 -6.46 -26.01 -15.97
CA PHE A 1055 -5.69 -24.85 -15.53
C PHE A 1055 -5.21 -24.06 -16.74
N GLU A 1056 -5.72 -22.84 -16.89
CA GLU A 1056 -5.27 -21.89 -17.90
C GLU A 1056 -4.19 -20.99 -17.30
N TYR A 1057 -3.02 -20.96 -17.92
CA TYR A 1057 -1.87 -20.20 -17.43
C TYR A 1057 -1.07 -19.56 -18.56
N VAL A 1058 -0.17 -18.65 -18.21
CA VAL A 1058 0.76 -17.99 -19.15
C VAL A 1058 2.17 -18.42 -18.81
N ASP A 1059 2.87 -19.08 -19.75
CA ASP A 1059 4.25 -19.53 -19.54
C ASP A 1059 5.27 -18.36 -19.57
N VAL A 1060 6.52 -18.64 -19.19
CA VAL A 1060 7.61 -17.63 -19.17
C VAL A 1060 7.88 -16.98 -20.53
N HIS A 1061 7.42 -17.57 -21.64
CA HIS A 1061 7.52 -17.01 -22.98
C HIS A 1061 6.28 -16.21 -23.39
N SER A 1062 5.42 -15.86 -22.41
CA SER A 1062 4.18 -15.12 -22.59
C SER A 1062 3.15 -15.85 -23.48
N GLN A 1063 3.20 -17.17 -23.55
CA GLN A 1063 2.23 -17.97 -24.30
C GLN A 1063 1.14 -18.50 -23.37
N GLN A 1064 -0.12 -18.37 -23.79
CA GLN A 1064 -1.25 -19.00 -23.11
C GLN A 1064 -1.18 -20.52 -23.29
N ARG A 1065 -1.39 -21.24 -22.20
CA ARG A 1065 -1.32 -22.70 -22.12
C ARG A 1065 -2.50 -23.23 -21.32
N GLN A 1066 -2.85 -24.48 -21.58
CA GLN A 1066 -3.87 -25.22 -20.85
C GLN A 1066 -3.29 -26.52 -20.32
N LEU A 1067 -3.54 -26.80 -19.04
CA LEU A 1067 -3.09 -28.02 -18.37
C LEU A 1067 -4.30 -28.75 -17.77
N PRO A 1068 -4.67 -29.93 -18.30
CA PRO A 1068 -5.73 -30.74 -17.70
C PRO A 1068 -5.31 -31.24 -16.32
N LEU A 1069 -6.12 -30.94 -15.31
CA LEU A 1069 -5.96 -31.40 -13.94
C LEU A 1069 -6.98 -32.49 -13.62
N LYS A 1070 -6.54 -33.49 -12.88
CA LYS A 1070 -7.39 -34.60 -12.42
C LYS A 1070 -7.94 -34.33 -11.03
N LYS A 1071 -9.08 -34.94 -10.71
CA LYS A 1071 -9.53 -35.04 -9.31
C LYS A 1071 -8.38 -35.49 -8.40
N GLY A 1072 -8.25 -34.83 -7.23
CA GLY A 1072 -7.16 -35.08 -6.29
C GLY A 1072 -5.86 -34.34 -6.64
N SER A 1073 -5.93 -33.31 -7.50
CA SER A 1073 -4.82 -32.40 -7.78
C SER A 1073 -5.20 -30.93 -7.58
N LEU A 1074 -4.21 -30.05 -7.52
CA LEU A 1074 -4.35 -28.59 -7.63
C LEU A 1074 -3.15 -28.03 -8.37
N ALA A 1075 -3.25 -26.80 -8.88
CA ALA A 1075 -2.13 -26.14 -9.56
C ALA A 1075 -1.96 -24.68 -9.15
N PHE A 1076 -0.73 -24.22 -9.21
CA PHE A 1076 -0.32 -22.82 -9.07
C PHE A 1076 0.95 -22.59 -9.89
N THR A 1077 1.48 -21.36 -9.90
CA THR A 1077 2.78 -21.08 -10.49
C THR A 1077 3.77 -20.57 -9.45
N TYR A 1078 5.06 -20.83 -9.68
CA TYR A 1078 6.16 -20.19 -8.96
C TYR A 1078 7.26 -19.86 -9.96
N CYS A 1079 7.73 -18.61 -9.97
CA CYS A 1079 8.57 -18.07 -11.06
C CYS A 1079 7.94 -18.31 -12.45
N GLN A 1080 6.61 -18.27 -12.52
CA GLN A 1080 5.78 -18.51 -13.71
C GLN A 1080 5.87 -19.93 -14.31
N VAL A 1081 6.48 -20.87 -13.59
CA VAL A 1081 6.47 -22.31 -13.93
C VAL A 1081 5.26 -22.97 -13.26
N PRO A 1082 4.42 -23.73 -13.99
CA PRO A 1082 3.29 -24.43 -13.39
C PRO A 1082 3.76 -25.57 -12.48
N ILE A 1083 3.25 -25.57 -11.25
CA ILE A 1083 3.45 -26.59 -10.24
C ILE A 1083 2.11 -27.29 -10.01
N VAL A 1084 2.09 -28.61 -10.10
CA VAL A 1084 0.89 -29.43 -9.87
C VAL A 1084 1.12 -30.36 -8.69
N TYR A 1085 0.27 -30.25 -7.69
CA TYR A 1085 0.27 -31.16 -6.54
C TYR A 1085 -0.72 -32.29 -6.81
N HIS A 1086 -0.32 -33.53 -6.52
CA HIS A 1086 -1.14 -34.74 -6.69
C HIS A 1086 -1.17 -35.52 -5.38
N LEU A 1087 -2.36 -35.94 -4.96
CA LEU A 1087 -2.49 -36.93 -3.89
C LEU A 1087 -1.91 -38.28 -4.36
N ALA A 1088 -1.00 -38.84 -3.59
CA ALA A 1088 -0.28 -40.07 -3.89
C ALA A 1088 -0.01 -40.92 -2.64
N GLN A 1089 0.41 -42.18 -2.84
CA GLN A 1089 0.80 -43.08 -1.75
C GLN A 1089 2.22 -42.80 -1.23
N GLU A 1090 3.07 -42.20 -2.06
CA GLU A 1090 4.44 -41.84 -1.73
C GLU A 1090 4.73 -40.40 -2.12
N ASN A 1091 5.66 -39.78 -1.40
CA ASN A 1091 6.17 -38.47 -1.76
C ASN A 1091 7.12 -38.63 -2.94
N GLY A 1092 7.07 -37.71 -3.88
CA GLY A 1092 7.96 -37.71 -5.03
C GLY A 1092 7.82 -36.44 -5.84
N LEU A 1093 8.84 -36.13 -6.63
CA LEU A 1093 8.86 -34.97 -7.48
C LEU A 1093 9.26 -35.39 -8.89
N SER A 1094 8.56 -34.89 -9.90
CA SER A 1094 8.86 -35.11 -11.31
C SER A 1094 8.88 -33.78 -12.05
N ILE A 1095 9.98 -33.50 -12.76
CA ILE A 1095 10.20 -32.27 -13.49
C ILE A 1095 10.14 -32.59 -14.97
N GLN A 1096 9.36 -31.83 -15.71
CA GLN A 1096 9.33 -31.90 -17.17
C GLN A 1096 10.20 -30.78 -17.74
N HIS A 1097 11.08 -31.17 -18.67
CA HIS A 1097 12.01 -30.26 -19.34
C HIS A 1097 11.53 -29.95 -20.76
N LYS A 1098 11.93 -28.80 -21.30
CA LYS A 1098 11.57 -28.32 -22.64
C LYS A 1098 11.96 -29.28 -23.77
N ASN A 1099 13.04 -30.04 -23.60
CA ASN A 1099 13.50 -31.05 -24.57
C ASN A 1099 12.67 -32.36 -24.53
N GLY A 1100 11.64 -32.44 -23.68
CA GLY A 1100 10.78 -33.60 -23.51
C GLY A 1100 11.30 -34.66 -22.53
N THR A 1101 12.48 -34.46 -21.91
CA THR A 1101 12.96 -35.35 -20.85
C THR A 1101 12.27 -35.06 -19.52
N SER A 1102 12.35 -36.02 -18.60
CA SER A 1102 11.91 -35.82 -17.22
C SER A 1102 12.98 -36.24 -16.22
N SER A 1103 13.10 -35.51 -15.12
CA SER A 1103 13.85 -35.92 -13.94
C SER A 1103 12.90 -36.27 -12.81
N THR A 1104 13.30 -37.21 -11.94
CA THR A 1104 12.48 -37.66 -10.81
C THR A 1104 13.30 -37.71 -9.53
N PHE A 1105 12.66 -37.36 -8.42
CA PHE A 1105 13.26 -37.33 -7.09
C PHE A 1105 12.31 -38.03 -6.12
N LYS A 1106 12.85 -38.84 -5.20
CA LYS A 1106 12.08 -39.52 -4.16
C LYS A 1106 11.80 -38.63 -2.94
N ILE A 1107 12.36 -37.43 -2.94
CA ILE A 1107 12.21 -36.41 -1.91
C ILE A 1107 11.51 -35.20 -2.54
N LEU A 1108 10.89 -34.36 -1.71
CA LEU A 1108 10.22 -33.14 -2.14
C LEU A 1108 11.18 -31.94 -2.23
N ASN A 1109 12.46 -32.21 -2.49
CA ASN A 1109 13.50 -31.20 -2.67
C ASN A 1109 14.08 -31.34 -4.08
N MET A 1110 14.26 -30.20 -4.73
CA MET A 1110 14.87 -30.08 -6.06
C MET A 1110 16.37 -29.78 -5.93
N ASP A 1111 17.20 -30.32 -6.82
CA ASP A 1111 18.61 -29.96 -6.82
C ASP A 1111 18.83 -28.47 -7.16
N GLY A 1112 19.95 -27.92 -6.68
CA GLY A 1112 20.25 -26.50 -6.87
C GLY A 1112 20.42 -26.07 -8.34
N ARG A 1113 20.77 -26.96 -9.26
CA ARG A 1113 20.86 -26.60 -10.69
C ARG A 1113 19.48 -26.37 -11.26
N THR A 1114 18.56 -27.30 -11.09
CA THR A 1114 17.20 -27.13 -11.62
C THR A 1114 16.44 -26.03 -10.89
N SER A 1115 16.69 -25.82 -9.59
CA SER A 1115 16.16 -24.68 -8.85
C SER A 1115 16.58 -23.33 -9.48
N ARG A 1116 17.86 -23.17 -9.84
CA ARG A 1116 18.35 -21.98 -10.57
C ARG A 1116 17.75 -21.80 -11.95
N GLU A 1117 17.40 -22.87 -12.66
CA GLU A 1117 16.71 -22.77 -13.95
C GLU A 1117 15.30 -22.17 -13.79
N ILE A 1118 14.60 -22.52 -12.70
CA ILE A 1118 13.30 -21.94 -12.32
C ILE A 1118 13.48 -20.47 -11.88
N PHE A 1119 14.38 -20.20 -10.93
CA PHE A 1119 14.64 -18.83 -10.44
C PHE A 1119 15.08 -17.89 -11.57
N GLY A 1120 15.92 -18.39 -12.48
CA GLY A 1120 16.41 -17.70 -13.66
C GLY A 1120 15.41 -17.61 -14.81
N ARG A 1121 14.20 -18.18 -14.67
CA ARG A 1121 13.11 -18.12 -15.67
C ARG A 1121 13.57 -18.47 -17.08
N THR A 1122 14.44 -19.47 -17.20
CA THR A 1122 15.08 -19.82 -18.48
C THR A 1122 14.12 -20.46 -19.48
N GLY A 1123 13.01 -21.02 -18.98
CA GLY A 1123 12.05 -21.81 -19.77
C GLY A 1123 12.50 -23.24 -20.03
N GLU A 1124 13.61 -23.69 -19.42
CA GLU A 1124 14.08 -25.08 -19.52
C GLU A 1124 13.18 -26.03 -18.73
N VAL A 1125 12.73 -25.62 -17.54
CA VAL A 1125 11.69 -26.33 -16.78
C VAL A 1125 10.31 -25.86 -17.23
N VAL A 1126 9.49 -26.77 -17.75
CA VAL A 1126 8.16 -26.45 -18.27
C VAL A 1126 7.02 -26.78 -17.30
N GLN A 1127 7.24 -27.73 -16.39
CA GLN A 1127 6.27 -28.13 -15.37
C GLN A 1127 6.95 -28.89 -14.23
N VAL A 1128 6.48 -28.68 -13.00
CA VAL A 1128 6.84 -29.48 -11.82
C VAL A 1128 5.61 -30.24 -11.33
N ASN A 1129 5.73 -31.55 -11.13
CA ASN A 1129 4.70 -32.39 -10.54
C ASN A 1129 5.18 -32.87 -9.17
N VAL A 1130 4.41 -32.59 -8.13
CA VAL A 1130 4.70 -32.97 -6.75
C VAL A 1130 3.66 -33.98 -6.32
N GLN A 1131 4.13 -35.20 -6.02
CA GLN A 1131 3.34 -36.28 -5.47
C GLN A 1131 3.43 -36.25 -3.95
N MET A 1132 2.28 -36.31 -3.30
CA MET A 1132 2.16 -35.98 -1.88
C MET A 1132 1.31 -36.99 -1.14
N LYS A 1133 1.82 -37.49 -0.02
CA LYS A 1133 1.05 -38.32 0.90
C LYS A 1133 -0.06 -37.51 1.54
N GLU A 1134 -1.25 -38.10 1.60
CA GLU A 1134 -2.40 -37.50 2.27
C GLU A 1134 -2.12 -37.21 3.77
N SER A 1135 -1.28 -38.03 4.42
CA SER A 1135 -0.89 -37.83 5.83
C SER A 1135 -0.03 -36.59 6.08
N ALA A 1136 0.48 -35.93 5.03
CA ALA A 1136 1.23 -34.68 5.14
C ALA A 1136 0.32 -33.43 5.16
N LEU A 1137 -0.97 -33.59 4.89
CA LEU A 1137 -1.95 -32.51 4.77
C LEU A 1137 -2.75 -32.31 6.07
N ARG A 1138 -3.46 -31.18 6.17
CA ARG A 1138 -4.35 -30.82 7.28
C ARG A 1138 -5.83 -30.99 7.01
#